data_AF-A0AA38VNZ1-F1
#
_entry.id   AF-A0AA38VNZ1-F1
#
_cell.length_a   1.000
_cell.length_b   1.000
_cell.length_c   1.000
_cell.angle_alpha   90.00
_cell.angle_beta   90.00
_cell.angle_gamma   90.00
#
_symmetry.space_group_name_H-M   'P 1'
#
loop_
_entity.id
_entity.type
_entity.pdbx_description
1 polymer ?
#
loop_
_entity_poly.entity_id
_entity_poly.type
_entity_poly.pdbx_seq_one_letter_code
_entity_poly.pdbx_strand_id
1 'polypeptide(L)'
;MANSHLYRLENSWRPQGGQNGSLTFALFNLGSETLSNFRLAYTSLTRCADPAAVENATLLRRNANFHEFSPPDGVSVGPGGSWTFTVAGLRHPARHCTDGAKSAYINIAEGNHVPVAVSDLLLEGMASEPPPILMPEGRADQPFALQPWPADIAVEAGDQIPVTLYPAESTNQDDRVALSAALSLFHRLFEADHAPFSLLPSSQGRKIEFVPDNDRLGHEAYRLEFISNGVRLLYADPSGRFYGLISLAQLLNSARRKPNLFRFPISGHISDRPRYGWRACHLDVSRQFYPTADVARLIDIMAWLKLNTFHWHLSDDEAWRLEIKAYPELTTTGVLRGPDEPLLPQLGNGVEPVGGFYTQSDVKHLVAHAADLHIEVLPEIDIPGHSTATLTALPHLADSQEPPESYHSVQGFPNNALNPAVESTYEFLGKVFDEIVELFPSSYIHIGGDEVADGSWLASPLAKELMAKEGISGTHALQSYFMRRIKTMLDKRGKKLAGWNEVAHGGGVDPTSTLLMAWRGPELGVELAREGYDVVMTPGQAYYLDMAQAEAFQEPGAGWAGFVPPEHTYNYEAEGDFPSELKSKMKGIQACIWSEHILSRGYFNHLVFPRLSAVAEAAWTPKANKNWLRFAAIESLNPRL
;
A
#
# COMPACT_ATOMS: atom_id res chain seq x y z
N MET A 1 -16.16 5.05 27.88
CA MET A 1 -15.95 3.65 27.44
C MET A 1 -17.33 3.01 27.39
N ALA A 2 -18.05 3.21 26.28
CA ALA A 2 -19.46 2.86 26.17
C ALA A 2 -19.61 1.38 25.78
N ASN A 3 -20.14 0.56 26.69
CA ASN A 3 -20.93 -0.67 26.49
C ASN A 3 -20.59 -1.67 25.34
N SER A 4 -19.41 -1.64 24.71
CA SER A 4 -19.04 -2.53 23.59
C SER A 4 -18.97 -4.01 23.97
N HIS A 5 -19.07 -4.32 25.26
CA HIS A 5 -19.10 -5.68 25.80
C HIS A 5 -20.51 -6.25 25.97
N LEU A 6 -21.57 -5.46 25.74
CA LEU A 6 -22.95 -5.93 25.93
C LEU A 6 -23.43 -6.85 24.81
N TYR A 7 -22.83 -6.76 23.62
CA TYR A 7 -23.20 -7.58 22.48
C TYR A 7 -21.96 -8.11 21.78
N ARG A 8 -22.03 -9.36 21.31
CA ARG A 8 -20.96 -10.00 20.55
C ARG A 8 -21.51 -10.71 19.33
N LEU A 9 -20.89 -10.48 18.18
CA LEU A 9 -21.16 -11.18 16.95
C LEU A 9 -20.09 -12.24 16.76
N GLU A 10 -20.51 -13.50 16.88
CA GLU A 10 -19.71 -14.64 16.44
C GLU A 10 -20.02 -14.93 14.96
N ASN A 11 -19.01 -15.33 14.21
CA ASN A 11 -19.20 -15.76 12.83
C ASN A 11 -18.33 -16.95 12.45
N SER A 12 -18.91 -17.87 11.70
CA SER A 12 -18.24 -19.04 11.15
C SER A 12 -18.54 -19.18 9.66
N TRP A 13 -17.61 -19.78 8.91
CA TRP A 13 -17.78 -20.09 7.51
C TRP A 13 -17.79 -21.60 7.30
N ARG A 14 -18.77 -22.06 6.53
CA ARG A 14 -18.94 -23.46 6.14
C ARG A 14 -18.71 -23.61 4.63
N PRO A 15 -17.61 -24.26 4.20
CA PRO A 15 -17.30 -24.43 2.78
C PRO A 15 -18.40 -25.15 1.98
N GLN A 16 -19.07 -26.11 2.61
CA GLN A 16 -20.10 -26.96 1.96
C GLN A 16 -21.50 -26.31 1.91
N GLY A 17 -21.65 -25.06 2.35
CA GLY A 17 -22.94 -24.35 2.46
C GLY A 17 -23.51 -23.77 1.16
N GLY A 18 -23.00 -24.16 -0.02
CA GLY A 18 -23.37 -23.60 -1.32
C GLY A 18 -22.16 -23.52 -2.25
N GLN A 19 -22.31 -22.87 -3.42
CA GLN A 19 -21.22 -22.73 -4.41
C GLN A 19 -19.97 -22.05 -3.83
N ASN A 20 -20.17 -21.07 -2.96
CA ASN A 20 -19.11 -20.30 -2.28
C ASN A 20 -19.13 -20.50 -0.75
N GLY A 21 -19.77 -21.57 -0.29
CA GLY A 21 -20.05 -21.79 1.13
C GLY A 21 -21.13 -20.86 1.69
N SER A 22 -21.23 -20.85 3.03
CA SER A 22 -22.17 -20.01 3.78
C SER A 22 -21.50 -19.45 5.04
N LEU A 23 -21.91 -18.24 5.44
CA LEU A 23 -21.57 -17.67 6.74
C LEU A 23 -22.70 -17.92 7.73
N THR A 24 -22.38 -18.38 8.93
CA THR A 24 -23.31 -18.43 10.06
C THR A 24 -22.92 -17.31 11.02
N PHE A 25 -23.88 -16.48 11.40
CA PHE A 25 -23.70 -15.40 12.36
C PHE A 25 -24.52 -15.70 13.61
N ALA A 26 -23.97 -15.41 14.79
CA ALA A 26 -24.69 -15.47 16.05
C ALA A 26 -24.46 -14.18 16.86
N LEU A 27 -25.51 -13.38 17.00
CA LEU A 27 -25.51 -12.18 17.83
C LEU A 27 -25.93 -12.54 19.25
N PHE A 28 -24.98 -12.48 20.19
CA PHE A 28 -25.21 -12.70 21.61
C PHE A 28 -25.57 -11.42 22.34
N ASN A 29 -26.56 -11.50 23.23
CA ASN A 29 -26.86 -10.47 24.21
C ASN A 29 -26.22 -10.84 25.56
N LEU A 30 -25.16 -10.14 25.92
CA LEU A 30 -24.43 -10.29 27.18
C LEU A 30 -24.87 -9.26 28.24
N GLY A 31 -25.83 -8.39 27.89
CA GLY A 31 -26.41 -7.41 28.79
C GLY A 31 -27.54 -7.96 29.66
N SER A 32 -28.12 -7.09 30.50
CA SER A 32 -29.21 -7.41 31.42
C SER A 32 -30.61 -7.17 30.85
N GLU A 33 -30.72 -6.44 29.74
CA GLU A 33 -31.99 -6.08 29.11
C GLU A 33 -32.26 -6.94 27.89
N THR A 34 -33.54 -7.20 27.59
CA THR A 34 -33.92 -7.90 26.34
C THR A 34 -33.72 -6.99 25.14
N LEU A 35 -33.02 -7.50 24.11
CA LEU A 35 -32.88 -6.84 22.83
C LEU A 35 -34.08 -7.18 21.92
N SER A 36 -34.81 -6.16 21.47
CA SER A 36 -35.97 -6.30 20.58
C SER A 36 -36.02 -5.14 19.59
N ASN A 37 -36.73 -5.32 18.46
CA ASN A 37 -36.91 -4.29 17.43
C ASN A 37 -35.58 -3.70 16.92
N PHE A 38 -34.63 -4.59 16.60
CA PHE A 38 -33.28 -4.20 16.27
C PHE A 38 -32.90 -4.62 14.84
N ARG A 39 -31.88 -3.96 14.27
CA ARG A 39 -31.21 -4.39 13.04
C ARG A 39 -29.72 -4.56 13.32
N LEU A 40 -29.09 -5.53 12.68
CA LEU A 40 -27.65 -5.75 12.79
C LEU A 40 -26.99 -5.23 11.52
N ALA A 41 -26.05 -4.30 11.67
CA ALA A 41 -25.15 -3.87 10.61
C ALA A 41 -23.75 -4.44 10.85
N TYR A 42 -23.07 -4.87 9.80
CA TYR A 42 -21.68 -5.30 9.85
C TYR A 42 -20.94 -4.98 8.55
N THR A 43 -19.61 -4.96 8.61
CA THR A 43 -18.76 -4.87 7.42
C THR A 43 -18.06 -6.19 7.17
N SER A 44 -18.09 -6.72 5.94
CA SER A 44 -17.44 -7.99 5.55
C SER A 44 -17.02 -7.95 4.08
N LEU A 45 -15.82 -8.45 3.78
CA LEU A 45 -15.35 -8.62 2.40
C LEU A 45 -16.05 -9.80 1.70
N THR A 46 -16.49 -10.80 2.47
CA THR A 46 -17.38 -11.85 1.97
C THR A 46 -18.80 -11.31 1.92
N ARG A 47 -19.28 -11.03 0.70
CA ARG A 47 -20.54 -10.32 0.45
C ARG A 47 -21.69 -11.27 0.14
N CYS A 48 -22.87 -10.98 0.67
CA CYS A 48 -24.12 -11.59 0.21
C CYS A 48 -24.42 -11.13 -1.24
N ALA A 49 -24.51 -12.07 -2.18
CA ALA A 49 -24.86 -11.81 -3.57
C ALA A 49 -26.31 -12.20 -3.90
N ASP A 50 -26.84 -13.23 -3.24
CA ASP A 50 -28.23 -13.67 -3.37
C ASP A 50 -28.99 -13.52 -2.05
N PRO A 51 -29.80 -12.45 -1.89
CA PRO A 51 -30.61 -12.25 -0.68
C PRO A 51 -31.64 -13.35 -0.42
N ALA A 52 -32.05 -14.11 -1.45
CA ALA A 52 -33.00 -15.22 -1.28
C ALA A 52 -32.38 -16.43 -0.59
N ALA A 53 -31.04 -16.50 -0.54
CA ALA A 53 -30.28 -17.55 0.14
C ALA A 53 -29.97 -17.22 1.62
N VAL A 54 -30.60 -16.18 2.18
CA VAL A 54 -30.48 -15.79 3.59
C VAL A 54 -31.55 -16.51 4.40
N GLU A 55 -31.15 -17.19 5.48
CA GLU A 55 -32.04 -17.92 6.37
C GLU A 55 -32.10 -17.26 7.75
N ASN A 56 -33.31 -17.15 8.31
CA ASN A 56 -33.57 -16.54 9.63
C ASN A 56 -33.12 -15.07 9.77
N ALA A 57 -33.03 -14.35 8.65
CA ALA A 57 -32.81 -12.92 8.56
C ALA A 57 -33.36 -12.38 7.23
N THR A 58 -33.50 -11.07 7.11
CA THR A 58 -33.76 -10.39 5.83
C THR A 58 -32.66 -9.37 5.60
N LEU A 59 -31.98 -9.44 4.44
CA LEU A 59 -31.03 -8.41 4.02
C LEU A 59 -31.81 -7.14 3.68
N LEU A 60 -31.56 -6.06 4.41
CA LEU A 60 -32.19 -4.77 4.21
C LEU A 60 -31.39 -3.87 3.28
N ARG A 61 -30.06 -3.86 3.45
CA ARG A 61 -29.17 -2.99 2.70
C ARG A 61 -27.83 -3.68 2.47
N ARG A 62 -27.27 -3.50 1.28
CA ARG A 62 -25.89 -3.80 0.95
C ARG A 62 -25.29 -2.62 0.20
N ASN A 63 -24.10 -2.19 0.57
CA ASN A 63 -23.33 -1.20 -0.17
C ASN A 63 -21.85 -1.58 -0.05
N ALA A 64 -21.27 -2.09 -1.14
CA ALA A 64 -19.94 -2.72 -1.13
C ALA A 64 -19.80 -3.77 0.00
N ASN A 65 -18.96 -3.48 1.00
CA ASN A 65 -18.67 -4.39 2.11
C ASN A 65 -19.59 -4.17 3.32
N PHE A 66 -20.50 -3.21 3.27
CA PHE A 66 -21.52 -2.98 4.31
C PHE A 66 -22.74 -3.88 4.08
N HIS A 67 -23.24 -4.49 5.16
CA HIS A 67 -24.49 -5.25 5.18
C HIS A 67 -25.34 -4.85 6.38
N GLU A 68 -26.65 -4.74 6.18
CA GLU A 68 -27.62 -4.57 7.25
C GLU A 68 -28.72 -5.62 7.15
N PHE A 69 -29.03 -6.28 8.27
CA PHE A 69 -30.03 -7.34 8.37
C PHE A 69 -31.05 -7.05 9.47
N SER A 70 -32.30 -7.42 9.24
CA SER A 70 -33.31 -7.57 10.30
C SER A 70 -33.53 -9.04 10.65
N PRO A 71 -33.77 -9.34 11.94
CA PRO A 71 -34.34 -10.62 12.32
C PRO A 71 -35.81 -10.72 11.84
N PRO A 72 -36.39 -11.94 11.79
CA PRO A 72 -37.82 -12.12 11.58
C PRO A 72 -38.68 -11.37 12.61
N ASP A 73 -39.91 -11.02 12.22
CA ASP A 73 -40.84 -10.30 13.08
C ASP A 73 -41.07 -11.04 14.42
N GLY A 74 -41.01 -10.29 15.53
CA GLY A 74 -41.23 -10.82 16.88
C GLY A 74 -40.00 -11.48 17.53
N VAL A 75 -38.87 -11.60 16.82
CA VAL A 75 -37.63 -12.08 17.43
C VAL A 75 -37.12 -11.07 18.46
N SER A 76 -36.79 -11.58 19.63
CA SER A 76 -36.10 -10.84 20.70
C SER A 76 -35.02 -11.73 21.31
N VAL A 77 -33.93 -11.11 21.79
CA VAL A 77 -32.79 -11.81 22.38
C VAL A 77 -32.70 -11.40 23.84
N GLY A 78 -33.14 -12.30 24.74
CA GLY A 78 -33.04 -12.08 26.19
C GLY A 78 -31.59 -12.13 26.69
N PRO A 79 -31.33 -11.74 27.95
CA PRO A 79 -30.02 -11.84 28.58
C PRO A 79 -29.41 -13.23 28.47
N GLY A 80 -28.17 -13.32 27.98
CA GLY A 80 -27.44 -14.57 27.73
C GLY A 80 -27.91 -15.36 26.49
N GLY A 81 -28.95 -14.89 25.79
CA GLY A 81 -29.46 -15.50 24.57
C GLY A 81 -28.68 -15.06 23.32
N SER A 82 -29.01 -15.70 22.20
CA SER A 82 -28.48 -15.32 20.88
C SER A 82 -29.55 -15.39 19.79
N TRP A 83 -29.38 -14.57 18.75
CA TRP A 83 -30.07 -14.73 17.47
C TRP A 83 -29.04 -15.20 16.44
N THR A 84 -29.36 -16.29 15.74
CA THR A 84 -28.48 -16.91 14.74
C THR A 84 -29.13 -16.89 13.38
N PHE A 85 -28.37 -16.53 12.34
CA PHE A 85 -28.84 -16.52 10.96
C PHE A 85 -27.73 -16.96 10.00
N THR A 86 -28.13 -17.41 8.82
CA THR A 86 -27.20 -17.91 7.80
C THR A 86 -27.26 -17.04 6.57
N VAL A 87 -26.10 -16.71 6.03
CA VAL A 87 -25.93 -16.00 4.75
C VAL A 87 -25.24 -16.96 3.79
N ALA A 88 -26.01 -17.62 2.93
CA ALA A 88 -25.50 -18.33 1.76
C ALA A 88 -25.52 -17.42 0.53
N GLY A 89 -25.36 -17.98 -0.67
CA GLY A 89 -25.37 -17.19 -1.90
C GLY A 89 -24.28 -16.11 -1.92
N LEU A 90 -23.11 -16.43 -1.36
CA LEU A 90 -22.00 -15.51 -1.23
C LEU A 90 -21.38 -15.22 -2.59
N ARG A 91 -20.89 -13.99 -2.82
CA ARG A 91 -20.24 -13.62 -4.08
C ARG A 91 -18.95 -14.43 -4.28
N HIS A 92 -18.20 -14.69 -3.21
CA HIS A 92 -16.90 -15.38 -3.19
C HIS A 92 -16.81 -16.26 -1.94
N PRO A 93 -16.01 -17.33 -1.93
CA PRO A 93 -15.72 -18.08 -0.71
C PRO A 93 -14.79 -17.28 0.21
N ALA A 94 -14.92 -17.47 1.53
CA ALA A 94 -13.90 -17.00 2.47
C ALA A 94 -12.62 -17.83 2.31
N ARG A 95 -11.48 -17.17 2.30
CA ARG A 95 -10.14 -17.76 2.24
C ARG A 95 -9.44 -17.69 3.60
N HIS A 96 -9.69 -16.63 4.36
CA HIS A 96 -8.99 -16.33 5.60
C HIS A 96 -9.92 -15.88 6.74
N CYS A 97 -9.39 -15.90 7.96
CA CYS A 97 -10.08 -15.48 9.19
C CYS A 97 -10.57 -14.02 9.13
N THR A 98 -9.95 -13.18 8.29
CA THR A 98 -10.33 -11.77 8.11
C THR A 98 -11.40 -11.53 7.04
N ASP A 99 -11.91 -12.58 6.38
CA ASP A 99 -12.90 -12.42 5.31
C ASP A 99 -14.35 -12.33 5.80
N GLY A 100 -14.58 -12.63 7.08
CA GLY A 100 -15.87 -12.51 7.75
C GLY A 100 -16.19 -11.07 8.18
N ALA A 101 -17.03 -10.95 9.21
CA ALA A 101 -17.32 -9.63 9.78
C ALA A 101 -16.04 -9.04 10.41
N LYS A 102 -15.76 -7.78 10.09
CA LYS A 102 -14.63 -6.99 10.63
C LYS A 102 -15.08 -6.00 11.70
N SER A 103 -16.34 -5.60 11.66
CA SER A 103 -16.97 -4.69 12.61
C SER A 103 -18.47 -4.90 12.56
N ALA A 104 -19.17 -4.55 13.66
CA ALA A 104 -20.62 -4.65 13.72
C ALA A 104 -21.20 -3.64 14.70
N TYR A 105 -22.46 -3.30 14.48
CA TYR A 105 -23.28 -2.52 15.40
C TYR A 105 -24.76 -2.86 15.26
N ILE A 106 -25.53 -2.55 16.29
CA ILE A 106 -26.99 -2.74 16.30
C ILE A 106 -27.68 -1.39 16.20
N ASN A 107 -28.70 -1.31 15.35
CA ASN A 107 -29.64 -0.19 15.29
C ASN A 107 -30.86 -0.54 16.12
N ILE A 108 -31.11 0.18 17.21
CA ILE A 108 -32.29 -0.01 18.08
C ILE A 108 -33.37 1.07 17.87
N ALA A 109 -32.96 2.24 17.38
CA ALA A 109 -33.82 3.34 16.95
C ALA A 109 -33.03 4.20 15.96
N GLU A 110 -33.71 5.11 15.27
CA GLU A 110 -33.06 6.09 14.39
C GLU A 110 -32.03 6.93 15.18
N GLY A 111 -30.80 7.00 14.66
CA GLY A 111 -29.66 7.66 15.32
C GLY A 111 -29.16 6.99 16.60
N ASN A 112 -29.60 5.77 16.91
CA ASN A 112 -29.17 5.03 18.11
C ASN A 112 -28.47 3.73 17.72
N HIS A 113 -27.13 3.83 17.66
CA HIS A 113 -26.22 2.77 17.28
C HIS A 113 -25.49 2.22 18.49
N VAL A 114 -25.57 0.91 18.70
CA VAL A 114 -24.88 0.22 19.81
C VAL A 114 -23.73 -0.61 19.25
N PRO A 115 -22.47 -0.40 19.69
CA PRO A 115 -21.34 -1.16 19.20
C PRO A 115 -21.46 -2.65 19.57
N VAL A 116 -21.05 -3.51 18.64
CA VAL A 116 -20.99 -4.97 18.83
C VAL A 116 -19.54 -5.42 18.68
N ALA A 117 -19.02 -6.15 19.67
CA ALA A 117 -17.72 -6.80 19.53
C ALA A 117 -17.81 -7.92 18.50
N VAL A 118 -16.84 -8.04 17.60
CA VAL A 118 -16.80 -9.09 16.58
C VAL A 118 -15.67 -10.07 16.90
N SER A 119 -15.94 -11.36 16.77
CA SER A 119 -14.94 -12.42 16.86
C SER A 119 -14.39 -12.76 15.48
N ASP A 120 -13.18 -13.32 15.42
CA ASP A 120 -12.59 -13.77 14.16
C ASP A 120 -13.47 -14.81 13.47
N LEU A 121 -13.42 -14.86 12.14
CA LEU A 121 -14.13 -15.90 11.39
C LEU A 121 -13.56 -17.27 11.73
N LEU A 122 -14.44 -18.19 12.11
CA LEU A 122 -14.09 -19.59 12.35
C LEU A 122 -14.34 -20.44 11.11
N LEU A 123 -13.47 -21.41 10.84
CA LEU A 123 -13.69 -22.42 9.81
C LEU A 123 -14.44 -23.62 10.40
N GLU A 124 -15.66 -23.87 9.95
CA GLU A 124 -16.46 -25.00 10.46
C GLU A 124 -15.91 -26.35 10.00
N GLY A 125 -15.90 -27.32 10.91
CA GLY A 125 -15.56 -28.71 10.61
C GLY A 125 -14.07 -28.99 10.42
N MET A 126 -13.21 -28.00 10.65
CA MET A 126 -11.75 -28.14 10.58
C MET A 126 -11.09 -27.84 11.93
N ALA A 127 -10.00 -28.52 12.22
CA ALA A 127 -9.19 -28.21 13.39
C ALA A 127 -8.39 -26.92 13.17
N SER A 128 -8.10 -26.20 14.25
CA SER A 128 -7.13 -25.10 14.17
C SER A 128 -5.75 -25.68 13.89
N GLU A 129 -5.08 -25.15 12.88
CA GLU A 129 -3.69 -25.49 12.58
C GLU A 129 -2.75 -24.50 13.27
N PRO A 130 -1.53 -24.91 13.64
CA PRO A 130 -0.53 -23.96 14.13
C PRO A 130 -0.17 -22.96 13.02
N PRO A 131 0.18 -21.71 13.38
CA PRO A 131 0.62 -20.74 12.40
C PRO A 131 1.88 -21.26 11.69
N PRO A 132 1.98 -21.06 10.37
CA PRO A 132 3.13 -21.52 9.60
C PRO A 132 4.38 -20.72 9.98
N ILE A 133 5.54 -21.35 9.87
CA ILE A 133 6.82 -20.67 10.04
C ILE A 133 7.09 -19.86 8.76
N LEU A 134 6.91 -18.53 8.84
CA LEU A 134 7.07 -17.63 7.70
C LEU A 134 8.54 -17.30 7.36
N MET A 135 9.43 -17.40 8.36
CA MET A 135 10.85 -17.10 8.23
C MET A 135 11.69 -18.22 8.88
N PRO A 136 12.72 -18.75 8.19
CA PRO A 136 13.62 -19.73 8.79
C PRO A 136 14.56 -19.08 9.81
N GLU A 137 15.29 -19.90 10.57
CA GLU A 137 16.47 -19.42 11.30
C GLU A 137 17.52 -18.92 10.31
N GLY A 138 17.99 -17.69 10.52
CA GLY A 138 18.94 -17.04 9.63
C GLY A 138 20.38 -17.56 9.78
N ARG A 139 21.13 -17.56 8.68
CA ARG A 139 22.56 -17.87 8.64
C ARG A 139 23.31 -16.88 7.76
N ALA A 140 24.28 -16.17 8.33
CA ALA A 140 25.17 -15.31 7.57
C ALA A 140 26.41 -16.11 7.10
N ASP A 141 26.72 -16.02 5.81
CA ASP A 141 27.93 -16.60 5.19
C ASP A 141 29.18 -15.73 5.40
N GLN A 142 28.98 -14.45 5.64
CA GLN A 142 30.00 -13.48 6.03
C GLN A 142 29.52 -12.72 7.27
N PRO A 143 30.44 -12.24 8.13
CA PRO A 143 30.08 -11.58 9.39
C PRO A 143 29.67 -10.11 9.18
N PHE A 144 28.88 -9.80 8.15
CA PHE A 144 28.42 -8.45 7.82
C PHE A 144 26.91 -8.43 7.59
N ALA A 145 26.26 -7.35 7.99
CA ALA A 145 24.84 -7.15 7.84
C ALA A 145 24.58 -5.85 7.08
N LEU A 146 24.11 -6.02 5.84
CA LEU A 146 23.70 -4.99 4.91
C LEU A 146 22.39 -5.44 4.27
N GLN A 147 21.42 -4.54 4.21
CA GLN A 147 20.16 -4.83 3.55
C GLN A 147 19.64 -3.55 2.87
N PRO A 148 19.53 -3.52 1.53
CA PRO A 148 19.87 -4.59 0.58
C PRO A 148 21.35 -5.02 0.59
N TRP A 149 21.60 -6.28 0.22
CA TRP A 149 22.97 -6.79 0.04
C TRP A 149 23.67 -6.14 -1.16
N PRO A 150 24.95 -5.74 -1.05
CA PRO A 150 25.62 -5.00 -2.12
C PRO A 150 25.93 -5.83 -3.38
N ALA A 151 26.14 -5.13 -4.49
CA ALA A 151 26.54 -5.73 -5.76
C ALA A 151 27.93 -6.40 -5.71
N ASP A 152 28.86 -5.86 -4.94
CA ASP A 152 30.19 -6.41 -4.73
C ASP A 152 30.70 -6.11 -3.33
N ILE A 153 31.25 -7.12 -2.66
CA ILE A 153 31.78 -7.04 -1.31
C ILE A 153 32.98 -7.97 -1.15
N ALA A 154 34.12 -7.38 -0.84
CA ALA A 154 35.37 -8.07 -0.57
C ALA A 154 36.08 -7.34 0.59
N VAL A 155 35.71 -7.71 1.82
CA VAL A 155 36.16 -7.05 3.05
C VAL A 155 36.62 -8.06 4.10
N GLU A 156 37.51 -7.62 4.99
CA GLU A 156 37.94 -8.40 6.15
C GLU A 156 37.31 -7.85 7.43
N ALA A 157 36.87 -8.76 8.29
CA ALA A 157 36.24 -8.41 9.56
C ALA A 157 37.28 -7.94 10.57
N GLY A 158 36.97 -6.86 11.30
CA GLY A 158 37.77 -6.42 12.44
C GLY A 158 37.35 -7.08 13.74
N ASP A 159 38.30 -7.21 14.67
CA ASP A 159 38.02 -7.66 16.04
C ASP A 159 37.37 -6.58 16.90
N GLN A 160 37.54 -5.32 16.54
CA GLN A 160 37.04 -4.16 17.28
C GLN A 160 35.93 -3.44 16.51
N ILE A 161 34.87 -3.09 17.24
CA ILE A 161 33.75 -2.29 16.72
C ILE A 161 34.05 -0.80 17.03
N PRO A 162 34.09 0.09 16.04
CA PRO A 162 34.30 1.52 16.28
C PRO A 162 33.24 2.14 17.19
N VAL A 163 33.61 3.12 18.01
CA VAL A 163 32.62 3.85 18.84
C VAL A 163 31.77 4.82 18.03
N THR A 164 32.25 5.26 16.87
CA THR A 164 31.53 6.12 15.92
C THR A 164 32.30 6.21 14.61
N LEU A 165 31.64 6.66 13.55
CA LEU A 165 32.26 7.13 12.32
C LEU A 165 32.14 8.66 12.25
N TYR A 166 33.18 9.35 11.79
CA TYR A 166 33.18 10.82 11.78
C TYR A 166 33.80 11.39 10.50
N PRO A 167 33.35 12.55 9.99
CA PRO A 167 33.90 13.13 8.77
C PRO A 167 35.35 13.60 8.97
N ALA A 168 36.17 13.54 7.92
CA ALA A 168 37.48 14.15 7.90
C ALA A 168 37.41 15.68 8.18
N GLU A 169 38.50 16.28 8.65
CA GLU A 169 38.55 17.72 8.89
C GLU A 169 38.29 18.52 7.60
N SER A 170 38.75 18.01 6.46
CA SER A 170 38.58 18.60 5.13
C SER A 170 37.19 18.40 4.52
N THR A 171 36.25 17.73 5.20
CA THR A 171 34.91 17.47 4.67
C THR A 171 34.13 18.77 4.47
N ASN A 172 33.55 18.93 3.27
CA ASN A 172 32.78 20.12 2.89
C ASN A 172 31.40 20.17 3.59
N GLN A 173 30.65 21.25 3.36
CA GLN A 173 29.36 21.45 4.02
C GLN A 173 28.30 20.43 3.58
N ASP A 174 28.20 20.13 2.29
CA ASP A 174 27.18 19.23 1.75
C ASP A 174 27.35 17.79 2.28
N ASP A 175 28.59 17.33 2.43
CA ASP A 175 28.91 16.03 3.00
C ASP A 175 28.57 15.97 4.49
N ARG A 176 28.79 17.06 5.24
CA ARG A 176 28.38 17.17 6.65
C ARG A 176 26.87 17.14 6.78
N VAL A 177 26.15 17.81 5.89
CA VAL A 177 24.68 17.79 5.83
C VAL A 177 24.18 16.37 5.53
N ALA A 178 24.75 15.68 4.55
CA ALA A 178 24.38 14.29 4.24
C ALA A 178 24.64 13.33 5.43
N LEU A 179 25.79 13.46 6.11
CA LEU A 179 26.09 12.68 7.32
C LEU A 179 25.10 13.00 8.45
N SER A 180 24.72 14.27 8.62
CA SER A 180 23.70 14.67 9.58
C SER A 180 22.32 14.14 9.22
N ALA A 181 21.94 14.10 7.94
CA ALA A 181 20.68 13.54 7.48
C ALA A 181 20.59 12.04 7.77
N ALA A 182 21.65 11.28 7.45
CA ALA A 182 21.74 9.85 7.76
C ALA A 182 21.71 9.58 9.28
N LEU A 183 22.35 10.44 10.09
CA LEU A 183 22.29 10.38 11.55
C LEU A 183 20.87 10.66 12.09
N SER A 184 20.20 11.69 11.58
CA SER A 184 18.82 12.01 11.95
C SER A 184 17.85 10.89 11.58
N LEU A 185 18.01 10.28 10.40
CA LEU A 185 17.27 9.09 10.01
C LEU A 185 17.48 7.96 11.00
N PHE A 186 18.74 7.67 11.34
CA PHE A 186 19.08 6.62 12.31
C PHE A 186 18.37 6.84 13.65
N HIS A 187 18.36 8.07 14.18
CA HIS A 187 17.68 8.38 15.44
C HIS A 187 16.17 8.15 15.40
N ARG A 188 15.50 8.48 14.27
CA ARG A 188 14.05 8.23 14.12
C ARG A 188 13.72 6.74 14.02
N LEU A 189 14.62 5.93 13.46
CA LEU A 189 14.41 4.49 13.28
C LEU A 189 14.80 3.68 14.51
N PHE A 190 15.86 4.09 15.22
CA PHE A 190 16.50 3.34 16.29
C PHE A 190 16.76 4.22 17.52
N GLU A 191 15.70 4.73 18.13
CA GLU A 191 15.75 5.71 19.23
C GLU A 191 16.63 5.27 20.42
N ALA A 192 16.70 3.95 20.69
CA ALA A 192 17.47 3.39 21.79
C ALA A 192 18.89 2.92 21.39
N ASP A 193 19.23 2.89 20.11
CA ASP A 193 20.52 2.39 19.64
C ASP A 193 21.60 3.47 19.68
N HIS A 194 22.86 3.04 19.81
CA HIS A 194 24.00 3.95 19.77
C HIS A 194 24.21 4.53 18.37
N ALA A 195 24.21 5.86 18.28
CA ALA A 195 24.41 6.57 17.02
C ALA A 195 25.68 6.13 16.26
N PRO A 196 25.58 5.90 14.93
CA PRO A 196 26.70 5.44 14.13
C PRO A 196 27.67 6.57 13.79
N PHE A 197 27.19 7.82 13.78
CA PHE A 197 27.97 8.98 13.34
C PHE A 197 28.19 10.03 14.42
N SER A 198 29.28 10.78 14.30
CA SER A 198 29.59 11.98 15.07
C SER A 198 30.16 13.04 14.13
N LEU A 199 29.81 14.31 14.33
CA LEU A 199 30.43 15.42 13.59
C LEU A 199 31.81 15.79 14.14
N LEU A 200 32.14 15.34 15.36
CA LEU A 200 33.43 15.57 16.00
C LEU A 200 34.34 14.34 15.87
N PRO A 201 35.66 14.54 15.68
CA PRO A 201 36.62 13.45 15.71
C PRO A 201 36.58 12.66 17.02
N SER A 202 36.83 11.35 16.93
CA SER A 202 36.96 10.45 18.08
C SER A 202 38.17 9.54 17.92
N SER A 203 38.98 9.41 18.98
CA SER A 203 40.18 8.57 18.96
C SER A 203 39.89 7.07 18.84
N GLN A 204 38.70 6.64 19.25
CA GLN A 204 38.20 5.26 19.10
C GLN A 204 37.21 5.11 17.94
N GLY A 205 37.04 6.16 17.13
CA GLY A 205 36.19 6.17 15.94
C GLY A 205 36.97 5.89 14.66
N ARG A 206 36.27 5.80 13.54
CA ARG A 206 36.87 5.72 12.19
C ARG A 206 36.51 6.95 11.38
N LYS A 207 37.50 7.55 10.74
CA LYS A 207 37.31 8.73 9.87
C LYS A 207 36.61 8.32 8.56
N ILE A 208 35.73 9.17 8.03
CA ILE A 208 35.12 9.06 6.70
C ILE A 208 35.72 10.15 5.82
N GLU A 209 36.34 9.75 4.72
CA GLU A 209 36.82 10.63 3.66
C GLU A 209 35.83 10.58 2.48
N PHE A 210 35.20 11.70 2.17
CA PHE A 210 34.23 11.82 1.07
C PHE A 210 34.95 12.16 -0.22
N VAL A 211 34.67 11.41 -1.28
CA VAL A 211 35.36 11.53 -2.58
C VAL A 211 34.33 11.49 -3.71
N PRO A 212 33.95 12.64 -4.30
CA PRO A 212 33.13 12.64 -5.51
C PRO A 212 33.86 11.88 -6.65
N ASP A 213 33.17 10.95 -7.31
CA ASP A 213 33.71 10.17 -8.45
C ASP A 213 32.61 9.92 -9.51
N ASN A 214 32.00 11.00 -9.97
CA ASN A 214 30.91 10.98 -10.95
C ASN A 214 31.33 10.51 -12.36
N ASP A 215 32.62 10.61 -12.70
CA ASP A 215 33.14 10.17 -14.00
C ASP A 215 33.19 8.64 -14.13
N ARG A 216 33.28 7.92 -13.01
CA ARG A 216 33.45 6.45 -12.97
C ARG A 216 32.26 5.72 -12.39
N LEU A 217 31.55 6.35 -11.45
CA LEU A 217 30.37 5.77 -10.81
C LEU A 217 29.10 6.22 -11.52
N GLY A 218 28.18 5.27 -11.75
CA GLY A 218 26.85 5.58 -12.30
C GLY A 218 25.94 6.24 -11.25
N HIS A 219 24.80 6.76 -11.69
CA HIS A 219 23.77 7.35 -10.80
C HIS A 219 23.47 6.45 -9.59
N GLU A 220 23.34 7.05 -8.40
CA GLU A 220 23.13 6.40 -7.10
C GLU A 220 24.23 5.42 -6.64
N ALA A 221 25.29 5.22 -7.43
CA ALA A 221 26.35 4.29 -7.08
C ALA A 221 27.33 4.90 -6.06
N TYR A 222 27.90 4.02 -5.24
CA TYR A 222 28.91 4.37 -4.27
C TYR A 222 29.93 3.25 -4.09
N ARG A 223 31.10 3.58 -3.53
CA ARG A 223 32.13 2.62 -3.15
C ARG A 223 32.67 2.98 -1.77
N LEU A 224 32.71 2.00 -0.88
CA LEU A 224 33.33 2.09 0.44
C LEU A 224 34.68 1.39 0.38
N GLU A 225 35.74 2.09 0.77
CA GLU A 225 37.07 1.51 0.85
C GLU A 225 37.58 1.61 2.28
N PHE A 226 37.70 0.46 2.93
CA PHE A 226 38.14 0.37 4.32
C PHE A 226 39.67 0.40 4.34
N ILE A 227 40.21 1.43 4.99
CA ILE A 227 41.64 1.68 5.10
C ILE A 227 42.05 1.68 6.57
N SER A 228 43.36 1.60 6.85
CA SER A 228 43.91 1.39 8.19
C SER A 228 43.34 2.34 9.26
N ASN A 229 43.01 3.58 8.89
CA ASN A 229 42.56 4.65 9.80
C ASN A 229 41.17 5.21 9.46
N GLY A 230 40.36 4.53 8.64
CA GLY A 230 39.07 5.08 8.24
C GLY A 230 38.39 4.36 7.08
N VAL A 231 37.46 5.06 6.44
CA VAL A 231 36.74 4.63 5.24
C VAL A 231 36.78 5.77 4.23
N ARG A 232 37.09 5.47 2.97
CA ARG A 232 36.80 6.38 1.86
C ARG A 232 35.43 6.05 1.29
N LEU A 233 34.54 7.02 1.27
CA LEU A 233 33.23 6.95 0.62
C LEU A 233 33.31 7.68 -0.72
N LEU A 234 33.43 6.92 -1.79
CA LEU A 234 33.32 7.42 -3.15
C LEU A 234 31.86 7.40 -3.58
N TYR A 235 31.39 8.43 -4.27
CA TYR A 235 29.99 8.54 -4.68
C TYR A 235 29.82 9.29 -6.01
N ALA A 236 28.80 8.91 -6.79
CA ALA A 236 28.48 9.56 -8.06
C ALA A 236 27.74 10.88 -7.88
N ASP A 237 26.79 10.91 -6.94
CA ASP A 237 25.82 11.99 -6.74
C ASP A 237 25.35 12.04 -5.27
N PRO A 238 24.51 13.01 -4.87
CA PRO A 238 24.01 13.10 -3.50
C PRO A 238 23.31 11.83 -3.00
N SER A 239 22.58 11.11 -3.84
CA SER A 239 21.87 9.88 -3.45
C SER A 239 22.87 8.74 -3.20
N GLY A 240 23.87 8.56 -4.07
CA GLY A 240 24.96 7.61 -3.85
C GLY A 240 25.74 7.88 -2.56
N ARG A 241 26.00 9.17 -2.26
CA ARG A 241 26.61 9.60 -0.98
C ARG A 241 25.76 9.16 0.20
N PHE A 242 24.45 9.41 0.15
CA PHE A 242 23.52 9.03 1.20
C PHE A 242 23.44 7.51 1.39
N TYR A 243 23.29 6.74 0.31
CA TYR A 243 23.23 5.28 0.38
C TYR A 243 24.52 4.64 0.93
N GLY A 244 25.69 5.21 0.62
CA GLY A 244 26.95 4.80 1.24
C GLY A 244 26.99 5.03 2.75
N LEU A 245 26.43 6.15 3.22
CA LEU A 245 26.25 6.41 4.66
C LEU A 245 25.25 5.44 5.29
N ILE A 246 24.13 5.13 4.64
CA ILE A 246 23.18 4.12 5.14
C ILE A 246 23.86 2.76 5.32
N SER A 247 24.67 2.32 4.35
CA SER A 247 25.42 1.07 4.45
C SER A 247 26.43 1.08 5.60
N LEU A 248 27.13 2.20 5.84
CA LEU A 248 28.02 2.34 6.99
C LEU A 248 27.26 2.30 8.33
N ALA A 249 26.08 2.93 8.40
CA ALA A 249 25.22 2.89 9.57
C ALA A 249 24.71 1.47 9.85
N GLN A 250 24.28 0.74 8.82
CA GLN A 250 23.85 -0.66 8.90
C GLN A 250 24.97 -1.57 9.43
N LEU A 251 26.17 -1.47 8.86
CA LEU A 251 27.34 -2.26 9.28
C LEU A 251 27.68 -2.01 10.76
N LEU A 252 27.68 -0.74 11.18
CA LEU A 252 28.04 -0.41 12.56
C LEU A 252 26.94 -0.80 13.55
N ASN A 253 25.66 -0.52 13.23
CA ASN A 253 24.56 -0.86 14.14
C ASN A 253 24.41 -2.38 14.31
N SER A 254 24.48 -3.13 13.21
CA SER A 254 24.37 -4.58 13.25
C SER A 254 25.50 -5.25 14.03
N ALA A 255 26.74 -4.79 13.87
CA ALA A 255 27.88 -5.26 14.65
C ALA A 255 27.67 -5.03 16.15
N ARG A 256 27.02 -3.92 16.56
CA ARG A 256 26.70 -3.62 17.97
C ARG A 256 25.54 -4.45 18.52
N ARG A 257 24.47 -4.63 17.74
CA ARG A 257 23.26 -5.35 18.19
C ARG A 257 23.46 -6.86 18.23
N LYS A 258 24.25 -7.42 17.31
CA LYS A 258 24.58 -8.84 17.28
C LYS A 258 26.10 -9.06 17.13
N PRO A 259 26.90 -8.69 18.15
CA PRO A 259 28.36 -8.80 18.13
C PRO A 259 28.87 -10.24 18.20
N ASN A 260 28.00 -11.25 18.21
CA ASN A 260 28.40 -12.65 18.03
C ASN A 260 28.29 -13.10 16.56
N LEU A 261 27.57 -12.35 15.73
CA LEU A 261 27.28 -12.70 14.34
C LEU A 261 27.89 -11.69 13.35
N PHE A 262 27.88 -10.41 13.68
CA PHE A 262 28.32 -9.34 12.78
C PHE A 262 29.53 -8.57 13.33
N ARG A 263 30.33 -8.03 12.41
CA ARG A 263 31.56 -7.28 12.65
C ARG A 263 31.57 -6.03 11.77
N PHE A 264 32.40 -5.06 12.13
CA PHE A 264 32.69 -3.91 11.28
C PHE A 264 33.91 -4.21 10.39
N PRO A 265 33.90 -3.89 9.09
CA PRO A 265 35.04 -4.12 8.21
C PRO A 265 36.27 -3.27 8.58
N ILE A 266 37.48 -3.82 8.42
CA ILE A 266 38.76 -3.10 8.66
C ILE A 266 39.62 -2.88 7.43
N SER A 267 39.41 -3.69 6.38
CA SER A 267 40.15 -3.61 5.13
C SER A 267 39.23 -4.07 3.98
N GLY A 268 39.64 -3.78 2.75
CA GLY A 268 38.92 -4.18 1.54
C GLY A 268 37.90 -3.14 1.09
N HIS A 269 36.89 -3.59 0.34
CA HIS A 269 35.94 -2.67 -0.29
C HIS A 269 34.53 -3.25 -0.48
N ILE A 270 33.57 -2.34 -0.59
CA ILE A 270 32.20 -2.59 -1.06
C ILE A 270 31.97 -1.67 -2.26
N SER A 271 31.58 -2.22 -3.41
CA SER A 271 31.15 -1.45 -4.57
C SER A 271 29.68 -1.72 -4.81
N ASP A 272 28.86 -0.68 -4.90
CA ASP A 272 27.43 -0.88 -4.88
C ASP A 272 26.68 0.12 -5.77
N ARG A 273 25.55 -0.35 -6.29
CA ARG A 273 24.65 0.39 -7.18
C ARG A 273 23.30 -0.31 -7.24
N PRO A 274 22.21 0.42 -7.48
CA PRO A 274 20.90 -0.21 -7.63
C PRO A 274 20.84 -1.08 -8.90
N ARG A 275 20.04 -2.15 -8.84
CA ARG A 275 19.67 -2.96 -10.00
C ARG A 275 18.67 -2.24 -10.92
N TYR A 276 17.72 -1.51 -10.32
CA TYR A 276 16.71 -0.73 -11.04
C TYR A 276 16.69 0.74 -10.63
N GLY A 277 16.36 1.62 -11.57
CA GLY A 277 16.19 3.05 -11.29
C GLY A 277 14.93 3.37 -10.48
N TRP A 278 13.86 2.57 -10.64
CA TRP A 278 12.62 2.68 -9.88
C TRP A 278 12.55 1.60 -8.80
N ARG A 279 12.52 2.01 -7.52
CA ARG A 279 12.48 1.10 -6.36
C ARG A 279 11.48 1.65 -5.37
N ALA A 280 10.24 1.19 -5.46
CA ALA A 280 9.14 1.92 -4.84
C ALA A 280 8.31 1.13 -3.83
N CYS A 281 7.63 1.88 -2.97
CA CYS A 281 6.58 1.39 -2.10
C CYS A 281 5.32 2.22 -2.34
N HIS A 282 4.22 1.55 -2.64
CA HIS A 282 2.88 2.10 -2.69
C HIS A 282 2.17 1.95 -1.34
N LEU A 283 1.47 2.98 -0.90
CA LEU A 283 0.62 2.95 0.29
C LEU A 283 -0.77 3.52 -0.02
N ASP A 284 -1.78 2.66 0.13
CA ASP A 284 -3.18 3.03 0.18
C ASP A 284 -3.54 3.65 1.53
N VAL A 285 -3.82 4.95 1.50
CA VAL A 285 -4.29 5.72 2.65
C VAL A 285 -5.78 6.08 2.55
N SER A 286 -6.44 5.65 1.47
CA SER A 286 -7.86 5.89 1.22
C SER A 286 -8.71 4.92 2.05
N ARG A 287 -8.48 3.61 1.92
CA ARG A 287 -9.29 2.58 2.60
C ARG A 287 -9.13 2.68 4.12
N GLN A 288 -7.90 2.90 4.57
CA GLN A 288 -7.54 3.18 5.96
C GLN A 288 -6.68 4.44 6.04
N PHE A 289 -7.01 5.35 6.94
CA PHE A 289 -6.24 6.57 7.13
C PHE A 289 -5.03 6.32 8.03
N TYR A 290 -3.86 6.83 7.62
CA TYR A 290 -2.63 6.77 8.40
C TYR A 290 -2.25 8.20 8.84
N PRO A 291 -1.96 8.43 10.13
CA PRO A 291 -1.46 9.72 10.57
C PRO A 291 -0.15 10.10 9.84
N THR A 292 0.08 11.40 9.63
CA THR A 292 1.30 11.95 9.00
C THR A 292 2.59 11.36 9.58
N ALA A 293 2.64 11.11 10.90
CA ALA A 293 3.79 10.52 11.56
C ALA A 293 4.06 9.07 11.12
N ASP A 294 3.02 8.28 10.86
CA ASP A 294 3.16 6.90 10.39
C ASP A 294 3.62 6.89 8.92
N VAL A 295 3.11 7.80 8.09
CA VAL A 295 3.59 7.98 6.70
C VAL A 295 5.07 8.40 6.69
N ALA A 296 5.47 9.38 7.52
CA ALA A 296 6.86 9.80 7.65
C ALA A 296 7.78 8.65 8.11
N ARG A 297 7.30 7.82 9.04
CA ARG A 297 8.02 6.65 9.52
C ARG A 297 8.18 5.59 8.43
N LEU A 298 7.17 5.35 7.59
CA LEU A 298 7.32 4.46 6.44
C LEU A 298 8.37 4.98 5.45
N ILE A 299 8.38 6.29 5.16
CA ILE A 299 9.40 6.93 4.31
C ILE A 299 10.81 6.77 4.92
N ASP A 300 10.96 6.91 6.23
CA ASP A 300 12.24 6.63 6.91
C ASP A 300 12.68 5.17 6.72
N ILE A 301 11.76 4.21 6.87
CA ILE A 301 12.04 2.78 6.66
C ILE A 301 12.45 2.53 5.20
N MET A 302 11.74 3.13 4.24
CA MET A 302 12.08 3.07 2.81
C MET A 302 13.50 3.58 2.53
N ALA A 303 13.89 4.70 3.13
CA ALA A 303 15.22 5.28 2.97
C ALA A 303 16.32 4.37 3.53
N TRP A 304 16.07 3.76 4.69
CA TRP A 304 16.97 2.75 5.27
C TRP A 304 17.14 1.53 4.36
N LEU A 305 16.08 1.15 3.65
CA LEU A 305 16.06 0.06 2.68
C LEU A 305 16.49 0.49 1.25
N LYS A 306 16.92 1.74 1.07
CA LYS A 306 17.35 2.31 -0.23
C LYS A 306 16.28 2.28 -1.34
N LEU A 307 15.00 2.28 -0.96
CA LEU A 307 13.88 2.59 -1.87
C LEU A 307 13.88 4.10 -2.16
N ASN A 308 13.43 4.50 -3.36
CA ASN A 308 13.55 5.89 -3.84
C ASN A 308 12.24 6.50 -4.37
N THR A 309 11.14 5.77 -4.36
CA THR A 309 9.84 6.33 -4.75
C THR A 309 8.74 5.89 -3.79
N PHE A 310 8.03 6.86 -3.23
CA PHE A 310 6.82 6.66 -2.44
C PHE A 310 5.60 6.95 -3.32
N HIS A 311 4.89 5.90 -3.69
CA HIS A 311 3.66 6.00 -4.46
C HIS A 311 2.48 6.13 -3.48
N TRP A 312 1.82 7.29 -3.47
CA TRP A 312 0.87 7.66 -2.44
C TRP A 312 -0.56 7.68 -2.99
N HIS A 313 -1.33 6.65 -2.65
CA HIS A 313 -2.70 6.46 -3.11
C HIS A 313 -3.70 7.18 -2.22
N LEU A 314 -4.09 8.37 -2.68
CA LEU A 314 -4.75 9.41 -1.89
C LEU A 314 -6.27 9.46 -2.06
N SER A 315 -6.85 8.75 -3.02
CA SER A 315 -8.30 8.74 -3.25
C SER A 315 -8.77 7.37 -3.70
N ASP A 316 -9.93 6.95 -3.19
CA ASP A 316 -10.65 5.78 -3.67
C ASP A 316 -12.15 5.89 -3.36
N ASP A 317 -12.91 4.81 -3.57
CA ASP A 317 -14.32 4.70 -3.21
C ASP A 317 -14.58 5.05 -1.74
N GLU A 318 -13.71 4.57 -0.85
CA GLU A 318 -13.91 4.72 0.57
C GLU A 318 -13.60 6.12 1.10
N ALA A 319 -12.70 6.88 0.46
CA ALA A 319 -12.40 8.25 0.86
C ALA A 319 -11.54 9.04 -0.13
N TRP A 320 -11.58 10.37 0.00
CA TRP A 320 -10.62 11.30 -0.58
C TRP A 320 -9.72 11.93 0.49
N ARG A 321 -8.40 11.77 0.40
CA ARG A 321 -7.46 12.12 1.49
C ARG A 321 -6.60 13.36 1.25
N LEU A 322 -6.70 14.02 0.09
CA LEU A 322 -5.85 15.18 -0.23
C LEU A 322 -6.65 16.50 -0.13
N GLU A 323 -6.17 17.48 0.62
CA GLU A 323 -6.79 18.82 0.59
C GLU A 323 -6.66 19.48 -0.80
N ILE A 324 -7.81 19.69 -1.46
CA ILE A 324 -7.94 20.51 -2.66
C ILE A 324 -8.75 21.75 -2.27
N LYS A 325 -8.11 22.91 -2.25
CA LYS A 325 -8.74 24.16 -1.79
C LYS A 325 -9.88 24.60 -2.67
N ALA A 326 -9.83 24.28 -3.96
CA ALA A 326 -10.93 24.53 -4.89
C ALA A 326 -12.19 23.70 -4.58
N TYR A 327 -12.05 22.58 -3.86
CA TYR A 327 -13.13 21.63 -3.54
C TYR A 327 -13.00 21.11 -2.10
N PRO A 328 -13.25 21.96 -1.09
CA PRO A 328 -13.14 21.57 0.31
C PRO A 328 -14.04 20.39 0.69
N GLU A 329 -15.15 20.20 -0.04
CA GLU A 329 -16.13 19.12 0.15
C GLU A 329 -15.49 17.72 0.06
N LEU A 330 -14.42 17.56 -0.72
CA LEU A 330 -13.68 16.30 -0.81
C LEU A 330 -13.14 15.87 0.56
N THR A 331 -12.72 16.83 1.38
CA THR A 331 -12.10 16.59 2.69
C THR A 331 -13.01 16.91 3.88
N THR A 332 -14.19 17.49 3.65
CA THR A 332 -15.22 17.64 4.70
C THR A 332 -16.28 16.55 4.64
N THR A 333 -16.64 16.09 3.43
CA THR A 333 -17.71 15.12 3.18
C THR A 333 -17.12 13.81 2.68
N GLY A 334 -16.23 13.87 1.69
CA GLY A 334 -15.62 12.69 1.05
C GLY A 334 -14.66 11.87 1.92
N VAL A 335 -14.56 12.16 3.22
CA VAL A 335 -13.76 11.40 4.18
C VAL A 335 -14.59 10.71 5.25
N LEU A 336 -15.83 11.15 5.47
CA LEU A 336 -16.63 10.79 6.63
C LEU A 336 -17.39 9.50 6.36
N ARG A 337 -17.01 8.44 7.08
CA ARG A 337 -17.70 7.16 7.07
C ARG A 337 -18.24 6.85 8.45
N GLY A 338 -19.51 6.47 8.54
CA GLY A 338 -20.18 6.20 9.81
C GLY A 338 -21.66 5.87 9.59
N PRO A 339 -22.37 5.38 10.62
CA PRO A 339 -23.77 4.98 10.48
C PRO A 339 -24.70 6.09 9.96
N ASP A 340 -24.44 7.33 10.40
CA ASP A 340 -25.21 8.54 10.06
C ASP A 340 -24.43 9.52 9.15
N GLU A 341 -23.29 9.09 8.60
CA GLU A 341 -22.42 9.91 7.76
C GLU A 341 -22.75 9.74 6.26
N PRO A 342 -22.26 10.64 5.39
CA PRO A 342 -22.51 10.56 3.94
C PRO A 342 -22.08 9.23 3.30
N LEU A 343 -20.97 8.65 3.77
CA LEU A 343 -20.52 7.32 3.36
C LEU A 343 -20.80 6.31 4.48
N LEU A 344 -21.22 5.11 4.08
CA LEU A 344 -21.46 4.03 5.02
C LEU A 344 -20.15 3.49 5.62
N PRO A 345 -20.21 2.84 6.80
CA PRO A 345 -19.07 2.12 7.36
C PRO A 345 -18.55 1.06 6.38
N GLN A 346 -17.23 1.00 6.20
CA GLN A 346 -16.56 0.01 5.36
C GLN A 346 -15.38 -0.59 6.13
N LEU A 347 -14.93 -1.78 5.74
CA LEU A 347 -13.60 -2.31 6.10
C LEU A 347 -13.23 -2.20 7.60
N GLY A 348 -14.15 -2.57 8.49
CA GLY A 348 -13.90 -2.55 9.94
C GLY A 348 -14.30 -1.26 10.68
N ASN A 349 -14.93 -0.30 10.00
CA ASN A 349 -15.49 0.88 10.67
C ASN A 349 -16.75 0.52 11.48
N GLY A 350 -16.77 0.90 12.76
CA GLY A 350 -17.88 0.62 13.68
C GLY A 350 -18.86 1.79 13.80
N VAL A 351 -19.38 2.00 15.01
CA VAL A 351 -20.32 3.10 15.32
C VAL A 351 -19.67 4.47 15.28
N GLU A 352 -18.40 4.56 15.64
CA GLU A 352 -17.67 5.82 15.68
C GLU A 352 -17.33 6.25 14.24
N PRO A 353 -17.75 7.45 13.82
CA PRO A 353 -17.37 7.98 12.52
C PRO A 353 -15.85 8.03 12.35
N VAL A 354 -15.38 7.63 11.17
CA VAL A 354 -13.98 7.75 10.77
C VAL A 354 -13.83 8.82 9.70
N GLY A 355 -12.65 9.44 9.65
CA GLY A 355 -12.31 10.50 8.73
C GLY A 355 -10.82 10.66 8.58
N GLY A 356 -10.38 11.89 8.29
CA GLY A 356 -8.97 12.24 8.16
C GLY A 356 -8.55 12.45 6.70
N PHE A 357 -7.68 13.43 6.53
CA PHE A 357 -7.05 13.81 5.26
C PHE A 357 -5.73 14.52 5.58
N TYR A 358 -4.90 14.70 4.55
CA TYR A 358 -3.66 15.46 4.64
C TYR A 358 -3.90 16.87 4.12
N THR A 359 -3.61 17.86 4.96
CA THR A 359 -3.60 19.25 4.50
C THR A 359 -2.46 19.44 3.50
N GLN A 360 -2.53 20.50 2.70
CA GLN A 360 -1.41 20.87 1.83
C GLN A 360 -0.12 21.14 2.61
N SER A 361 -0.23 21.55 3.89
CA SER A 361 0.93 21.71 4.76
C SER A 361 1.55 20.37 5.14
N ASP A 362 0.72 19.37 5.48
CA ASP A 362 1.19 18.00 5.76
C ASP A 362 1.89 17.41 4.54
N VAL A 363 1.29 17.57 3.36
CA VAL A 363 1.85 17.09 2.10
C VAL A 363 3.20 17.76 1.80
N LYS A 364 3.28 19.09 1.89
CA LYS A 364 4.56 19.81 1.69
C LYS A 364 5.63 19.36 2.67
N HIS A 365 5.27 19.10 3.93
CA HIS A 365 6.18 18.59 4.93
C HIS A 365 6.68 17.18 4.57
N LEU A 366 5.79 16.26 4.22
CA LEU A 366 6.15 14.89 3.85
C LEU A 366 6.95 14.81 2.54
N VAL A 367 6.61 15.63 1.55
CA VAL A 367 7.37 15.75 0.30
C VAL A 367 8.78 16.26 0.56
N ALA A 368 8.94 17.28 1.41
CA ALA A 368 10.27 17.77 1.78
C ALA A 368 11.07 16.72 2.58
N HIS A 369 10.42 16.06 3.54
CA HIS A 369 11.02 14.97 4.33
C HIS A 369 11.50 13.80 3.45
N ALA A 370 10.68 13.39 2.47
CA ALA A 370 11.05 12.38 1.50
C ALA A 370 12.23 12.81 0.62
N ALA A 371 12.22 14.07 0.14
CA ALA A 371 13.29 14.61 -0.68
C ALA A 371 14.65 14.65 0.07
N ASP A 372 14.65 15.02 1.36
CA ASP A 372 15.83 14.98 2.23
C ASP A 372 16.42 13.57 2.40
N LEU A 373 15.62 12.55 2.08
CA LEU A 373 15.97 11.13 2.14
C LEU A 373 16.12 10.50 0.75
N HIS A 374 16.19 11.31 -0.30
CA HIS A 374 16.32 10.88 -1.69
C HIS A 374 15.16 10.00 -2.17
N ILE A 375 13.94 10.28 -1.69
CA ILE A 375 12.69 9.62 -2.08
C ILE A 375 11.80 10.62 -2.83
N GLU A 376 11.41 10.29 -4.04
CA GLU A 376 10.38 10.99 -4.81
C GLU A 376 8.99 10.58 -4.33
N VAL A 377 8.06 11.54 -4.18
CA VAL A 377 6.66 11.25 -3.86
C VAL A 377 5.82 11.35 -5.13
N LEU A 378 5.29 10.21 -5.58
CA LEU A 378 4.35 10.09 -6.68
C LEU A 378 2.91 10.14 -6.13
N PRO A 379 2.14 11.21 -6.37
CA PRO A 379 0.74 11.24 -5.98
C PRO A 379 -0.12 10.40 -6.92
N GLU A 380 -1.12 9.73 -6.35
CA GLU A 380 -2.19 9.08 -7.09
C GLU A 380 -3.56 9.64 -6.73
N ILE A 381 -4.32 10.00 -7.77
CA ILE A 381 -5.76 10.25 -7.71
C ILE A 381 -6.42 9.28 -8.67
N ASP A 382 -7.11 8.28 -8.14
CA ASP A 382 -7.69 7.19 -8.92
C ASP A 382 -8.97 7.61 -9.66
N ILE A 383 -8.93 7.55 -11.00
CA ILE A 383 -10.01 7.92 -11.91
C ILE A 383 -10.01 7.07 -13.18
N PRO A 384 -11.16 6.85 -13.84
CA PRO A 384 -12.47 7.36 -13.49
C PRO A 384 -13.22 6.45 -12.52
N GLY A 385 -12.78 5.20 -12.32
CA GLY A 385 -13.32 4.30 -11.29
C GLY A 385 -12.99 4.80 -9.89
N HIS A 386 -13.24 3.97 -8.87
CA HIS A 386 -12.77 4.24 -7.51
C HIS A 386 -13.14 5.64 -6.98
N SER A 387 -14.33 6.14 -7.33
CA SER A 387 -14.70 7.54 -7.15
C SER A 387 -15.96 7.73 -6.31
N THR A 388 -16.42 6.72 -5.56
CA THR A 388 -17.62 6.83 -4.69
C THR A 388 -17.52 8.02 -3.71
N ALA A 389 -16.39 8.19 -3.02
CA ALA A 389 -16.17 9.32 -2.12
C ALA A 389 -16.23 10.67 -2.84
N THR A 390 -15.61 10.76 -4.02
CA THR A 390 -15.64 11.95 -4.89
C THR A 390 -17.07 12.27 -5.31
N LEU A 391 -17.85 11.29 -5.77
CA LEU A 391 -19.23 11.46 -6.22
C LEU A 391 -20.18 11.77 -5.06
N THR A 392 -19.88 11.31 -3.85
CA THR A 392 -20.65 11.67 -2.65
C THR A 392 -20.38 13.13 -2.26
N ALA A 393 -19.13 13.58 -2.34
CA ALA A 393 -18.78 14.98 -2.09
C ALA A 393 -19.29 15.93 -3.19
N LEU A 394 -19.24 15.49 -4.45
CA LEU A 394 -19.53 16.30 -5.64
C LEU A 394 -20.51 15.55 -6.56
N PRO A 395 -21.79 15.42 -6.19
CA PRO A 395 -22.77 14.59 -6.91
C PRO A 395 -23.08 15.06 -8.34
N HIS A 396 -22.79 16.33 -8.64
CA HIS A 396 -22.97 16.91 -9.97
C HIS A 396 -21.95 16.42 -11.02
N LEU A 397 -20.97 15.59 -10.62
CA LEU A 397 -20.02 14.94 -11.53
C LEU A 397 -20.57 13.63 -12.13
N ALA A 398 -21.71 13.14 -11.64
CA ALA A 398 -22.46 12.04 -12.22
C ALA A 398 -23.57 12.54 -13.16
N ASP A 399 -24.05 11.67 -14.04
CA ASP A 399 -25.29 11.92 -14.78
C ASP A 399 -26.48 11.63 -13.86
N SER A 400 -27.20 12.68 -13.46
CA SER A 400 -28.41 12.57 -12.61
C SER A 400 -29.53 11.72 -13.21
N GLN A 401 -29.49 11.43 -14.52
CA GLN A 401 -30.46 10.58 -15.21
C GLN A 401 -29.99 9.13 -15.36
N GLU A 402 -28.74 8.83 -14.98
CA GLU A 402 -28.29 7.44 -14.91
C GLU A 402 -29.04 6.73 -13.77
N PRO A 403 -29.70 5.59 -14.03
CA PRO A 403 -30.35 4.84 -12.97
C PRO A 403 -29.34 4.45 -11.88
N PRO A 404 -29.71 4.57 -10.59
CA PRO A 404 -28.86 4.03 -9.53
C PRO A 404 -28.74 2.52 -9.69
N GLU A 405 -27.63 1.96 -9.22
CA GLU A 405 -27.30 0.54 -9.30
C GLU A 405 -27.16 0.01 -10.74
N SER A 406 -27.00 0.87 -11.76
CA SER A 406 -26.93 0.46 -13.18
C SER A 406 -25.72 -0.44 -13.48
N TYR A 407 -24.66 -0.33 -12.69
CA TYR A 407 -23.50 -1.20 -12.66
C TYR A 407 -22.91 -1.24 -11.24
N HIS A 408 -22.03 -2.20 -10.99
CA HIS A 408 -21.32 -2.35 -9.71
C HIS A 408 -19.83 -2.62 -9.94
N SER A 409 -18.99 -2.01 -9.13
CA SER A 409 -17.54 -2.26 -9.13
C SER A 409 -17.17 -3.67 -8.64
N VAL A 410 -15.89 -4.00 -8.75
CA VAL A 410 -15.31 -5.22 -8.15
C VAL A 410 -15.57 -5.23 -6.64
N GLN A 411 -15.38 -4.10 -5.98
CA GLN A 411 -15.64 -3.81 -4.55
C GLN A 411 -17.14 -3.78 -4.22
N GLY A 412 -17.99 -3.67 -5.25
CA GLY A 412 -19.44 -3.75 -5.15
C GLY A 412 -20.10 -2.43 -4.78
N PHE A 413 -19.41 -1.32 -5.02
CA PHE A 413 -20.02 0.01 -5.01
C PHE A 413 -20.87 0.19 -6.27
N PRO A 414 -22.08 0.75 -6.13
CA PRO A 414 -22.91 1.11 -7.27
C PRO A 414 -22.41 2.39 -7.91
N ASN A 415 -22.45 2.47 -9.24
CA ASN A 415 -22.22 3.71 -9.99
C ASN A 415 -20.94 4.48 -9.58
N ASN A 416 -19.85 3.77 -9.30
CA ASN A 416 -18.70 4.32 -8.60
C ASN A 416 -17.71 5.10 -9.47
N ALA A 417 -18.04 5.39 -10.73
CA ALA A 417 -17.11 5.99 -11.68
C ALA A 417 -17.54 7.38 -12.18
N LEU A 418 -16.60 8.33 -12.25
CA LEU A 418 -16.79 9.64 -12.86
C LEU A 418 -17.26 9.49 -14.31
N ASN A 419 -18.29 10.24 -14.71
CA ASN A 419 -18.90 10.08 -16.03
C ASN A 419 -18.12 10.85 -17.11
N PRO A 420 -17.59 10.18 -18.15
CA PRO A 420 -16.82 10.81 -19.22
C PRO A 420 -17.56 11.86 -20.06
N ALA A 421 -18.90 11.84 -20.04
CA ALA A 421 -19.75 12.77 -20.77
C ALA A 421 -20.17 14.01 -19.96
N VAL A 422 -19.81 14.08 -18.68
CA VAL A 422 -20.09 15.24 -17.82
C VAL A 422 -18.92 16.22 -17.91
N GLU A 423 -19.12 17.37 -18.55
CA GLU A 423 -18.01 18.31 -18.80
C GLU A 423 -17.43 18.96 -17.53
N SER A 424 -18.26 19.16 -16.49
CA SER A 424 -17.79 19.67 -15.18
C SER A 424 -16.75 18.75 -14.53
N THR A 425 -16.71 17.47 -14.89
CA THR A 425 -15.64 16.53 -14.46
C THR A 425 -14.26 17.01 -14.89
N TYR A 426 -14.11 17.55 -16.11
CA TYR A 426 -12.82 18.01 -16.60
C TYR A 426 -12.43 19.37 -16.01
N GLU A 427 -13.40 20.22 -15.65
CA GLU A 427 -13.16 21.46 -14.91
C GLU A 427 -12.65 21.14 -13.50
N PHE A 428 -13.34 20.22 -12.81
CA PHE A 428 -12.95 19.68 -11.51
C PHE A 428 -11.52 19.12 -11.54
N LEU A 429 -11.25 18.17 -12.42
CA LEU A 429 -9.93 17.55 -12.52
C LEU A 429 -8.85 18.56 -12.93
N GLY A 430 -9.20 19.57 -13.73
CA GLY A 430 -8.29 20.65 -14.07
C GLY A 430 -7.77 21.39 -12.84
N LYS A 431 -8.66 21.74 -11.91
CA LYS A 431 -8.31 22.40 -10.65
C LYS A 431 -7.57 21.48 -9.69
N VAL A 432 -7.99 20.23 -9.58
CA VAL A 432 -7.26 19.21 -8.80
C VAL A 432 -5.82 19.11 -9.28
N PHE A 433 -5.60 18.97 -10.61
CA PHE A 433 -4.26 18.89 -11.17
C PHE A 433 -3.46 20.18 -11.03
N ASP A 434 -4.10 21.36 -11.10
CA ASP A 434 -3.42 22.64 -10.83
C ASP A 434 -2.80 22.63 -9.41
N GLU A 435 -3.55 22.20 -8.40
CA GLU A 435 -3.06 22.15 -7.02
C GLU A 435 -2.04 21.01 -6.80
N ILE A 436 -2.25 19.82 -7.38
CA ILE A 436 -1.30 18.69 -7.26
C ILE A 436 0.06 19.05 -7.85
N VAL A 437 0.10 19.77 -8.98
CA VAL A 437 1.36 20.18 -9.62
C VAL A 437 2.19 21.11 -8.72
N GLU A 438 1.54 21.92 -7.88
CA GLU A 438 2.22 22.79 -6.90
C GLU A 438 2.73 22.01 -5.68
N LEU A 439 2.04 20.94 -5.29
CA LEU A 439 2.36 20.15 -4.10
C LEU A 439 3.43 19.10 -4.35
N PHE A 440 3.44 18.50 -5.54
CA PHE A 440 4.28 17.36 -5.85
C PHE A 440 5.29 17.68 -6.97
N PRO A 441 6.60 17.75 -6.64
CA PRO A 441 7.66 17.97 -7.62
C PRO A 441 7.77 16.87 -8.68
N SER A 442 7.28 15.65 -8.36
CA SER A 442 7.33 14.49 -9.25
C SER A 442 6.96 14.83 -10.69
N SER A 443 7.71 14.29 -11.65
CA SER A 443 7.39 14.49 -13.07
C SER A 443 6.15 13.71 -13.51
N TYR A 444 5.74 12.73 -12.71
CA TYR A 444 4.55 11.89 -12.93
C TYR A 444 3.42 12.25 -11.97
N ILE A 445 2.19 12.10 -12.45
CA ILE A 445 0.98 11.99 -11.63
C ILE A 445 0.32 10.67 -11.99
N HIS A 446 0.08 9.81 -10.98
CA HIS A 446 -0.65 8.57 -11.18
C HIS A 446 -2.15 8.87 -11.19
N ILE A 447 -2.87 8.36 -12.18
CA ILE A 447 -4.31 8.61 -12.34
C ILE A 447 -5.17 7.37 -12.09
N GLY A 448 -4.56 6.32 -11.54
CA GLY A 448 -5.19 5.02 -11.35
C GLY A 448 -5.56 4.39 -12.68
N GLY A 449 -6.87 4.26 -12.92
CA GLY A 449 -7.43 3.81 -14.19
C GLY A 449 -7.70 2.31 -14.25
N ASP A 450 -7.64 1.63 -13.12
CA ASP A 450 -7.98 0.23 -12.92
C ASP A 450 -9.49 0.00 -12.71
N GLU A 451 -9.87 -1.26 -12.86
CA GLU A 451 -11.15 -1.86 -12.43
C GLU A 451 -12.46 -1.12 -12.78
N VAL A 452 -12.48 -0.31 -13.83
CA VAL A 452 -13.73 0.23 -14.38
C VAL A 452 -14.64 -0.93 -14.80
N ALA A 453 -15.77 -1.07 -14.11
CA ALA A 453 -16.67 -2.19 -14.27
C ALA A 453 -17.25 -2.27 -15.68
N ASP A 454 -17.37 -3.47 -16.23
CA ASP A 454 -18.13 -3.70 -17.45
C ASP A 454 -19.56 -3.18 -17.27
N GLY A 455 -20.04 -2.42 -18.26
CA GLY A 455 -21.36 -1.79 -18.21
C GLY A 455 -21.37 -0.36 -17.64
N SER A 456 -20.24 0.14 -17.12
CA SER A 456 -20.14 1.52 -16.63
C SER A 456 -20.60 2.51 -17.69
N TRP A 457 -21.47 3.45 -17.27
CA TRP A 457 -22.08 4.53 -18.04
C TRP A 457 -22.99 4.10 -19.20
N LEU A 458 -23.14 2.80 -19.49
CA LEU A 458 -23.98 2.35 -20.61
C LEU A 458 -25.47 2.61 -20.40
N ALA A 459 -25.89 2.91 -19.17
CA ALA A 459 -27.26 3.34 -18.87
C ALA A 459 -27.42 4.89 -18.95
N SER A 460 -26.35 5.65 -18.78
CA SER A 460 -26.33 7.12 -18.75
C SER A 460 -26.73 7.73 -20.11
N PRO A 461 -27.80 8.56 -20.16
CA PRO A 461 -28.18 9.30 -21.37
C PRO A 461 -27.05 10.16 -21.95
N LEU A 462 -26.30 10.87 -21.11
CA LEU A 462 -25.19 11.71 -21.57
C LEU A 462 -24.07 10.89 -22.22
N ALA A 463 -23.73 9.74 -21.63
CA ALA A 463 -22.71 8.85 -22.17
C ALA A 463 -23.15 8.24 -23.51
N LYS A 464 -24.42 7.87 -23.65
CA LYS A 464 -24.97 7.39 -24.94
C LYS A 464 -24.87 8.44 -26.04
N GLU A 465 -25.17 9.70 -25.73
CA GLU A 465 -25.03 10.80 -26.69
C GLU A 465 -23.56 11.01 -27.11
N LEU A 466 -22.64 11.05 -26.15
CA LEU A 466 -21.21 11.16 -26.42
C LEU A 466 -20.71 9.99 -27.26
N MET A 467 -21.10 8.76 -26.91
CA MET A 467 -20.73 7.55 -27.64
C MET A 467 -21.21 7.60 -29.09
N ALA A 468 -22.46 8.04 -29.33
CA ALA A 468 -23.00 8.19 -30.67
C ALA A 468 -22.26 9.27 -31.48
N LYS A 469 -21.92 10.40 -30.85
CA LYS A 469 -21.21 11.52 -31.46
C LYS A 469 -19.77 11.16 -31.87
N GLU A 470 -19.05 10.46 -30.99
CA GLU A 470 -17.63 10.13 -31.17
C GLU A 470 -17.41 8.75 -31.81
N GLY A 471 -18.48 7.99 -32.08
CA GLY A 471 -18.40 6.65 -32.66
C GLY A 471 -17.78 5.61 -31.70
N ILE A 472 -17.95 5.80 -30.39
CA ILE A 472 -17.37 4.95 -29.34
C ILE A 472 -18.33 3.80 -29.02
N SER A 473 -17.80 2.59 -28.82
CA SER A 473 -18.58 1.41 -28.43
C SER A 473 -17.97 0.74 -27.21
N GLY A 474 -18.82 0.48 -26.21
CA GLY A 474 -18.44 -0.19 -24.96
C GLY A 474 -17.74 0.70 -23.94
N THR A 475 -17.69 0.20 -22.71
CA THR A 475 -17.14 0.90 -21.54
C THR A 475 -15.66 1.23 -21.69
N HIS A 476 -14.82 0.26 -22.07
CA HIS A 476 -13.36 0.45 -22.12
C HIS A 476 -12.92 1.46 -23.17
N ALA A 477 -13.61 1.54 -24.32
CA ALA A 477 -13.33 2.58 -25.32
C ALA A 477 -13.75 3.98 -24.82
N LEU A 478 -14.81 4.08 -24.03
CA LEU A 478 -15.25 5.33 -23.39
C LEU A 478 -14.31 5.75 -22.24
N GLN A 479 -13.81 4.80 -21.45
CA GLN A 479 -12.75 5.03 -20.47
C GLN A 479 -11.49 5.55 -21.16
N SER A 480 -11.08 4.92 -22.27
CA SER A 480 -9.93 5.36 -23.05
C SER A 480 -10.10 6.78 -23.60
N TYR A 481 -11.32 7.18 -24.01
CA TYR A 481 -11.63 8.58 -24.36
C TYR A 481 -11.38 9.54 -23.20
N PHE A 482 -11.87 9.20 -22.00
CA PHE A 482 -11.64 9.99 -20.79
C PHE A 482 -10.14 10.10 -20.47
N MET A 483 -9.43 8.97 -20.46
CA MET A 483 -7.98 8.90 -20.18
C MET A 483 -7.14 9.76 -21.14
N ARG A 484 -7.48 9.80 -22.44
CA ARG A 484 -6.80 10.67 -23.40
C ARG A 484 -6.97 12.16 -23.09
N ARG A 485 -8.16 12.57 -22.60
CA ARG A 485 -8.39 13.95 -22.13
C ARG A 485 -7.55 14.24 -20.89
N ILE A 486 -7.48 13.32 -19.93
CA ILE A 486 -6.63 13.46 -18.74
C ILE A 486 -5.16 13.58 -19.11
N LYS A 487 -4.63 12.70 -19.96
CA LYS A 487 -3.26 12.81 -20.47
C LYS A 487 -2.99 14.18 -21.08
N THR A 488 -3.90 14.67 -21.92
CA THR A 488 -3.77 16.01 -22.53
C THR A 488 -3.71 17.13 -21.48
N MET A 489 -4.49 17.01 -20.39
CA MET A 489 -4.48 17.98 -19.29
C MET A 489 -3.16 17.95 -18.49
N LEU A 490 -2.59 16.76 -18.28
CA LEU A 490 -1.29 16.58 -17.62
C LEU A 490 -0.14 17.10 -18.49
N ASP A 491 -0.13 16.76 -19.79
CA ASP A 491 0.90 17.20 -20.73
C ASP A 491 0.96 18.74 -20.80
N LYS A 492 -0.21 19.41 -20.80
CA LYS A 492 -0.30 20.89 -20.75
C LYS A 492 0.29 21.50 -19.46
N ARG A 493 0.35 20.72 -18.38
CA ARG A 493 0.94 21.10 -17.09
C ARG A 493 2.40 20.63 -16.95
N GLY A 494 2.98 20.08 -18.01
CA GLY A 494 4.34 19.55 -18.01
C GLY A 494 4.50 18.29 -17.15
N LYS A 495 3.41 17.58 -16.86
CA LYS A 495 3.42 16.32 -16.11
C LYS A 495 3.18 15.14 -17.04
N LYS A 496 3.72 14.00 -16.66
CA LYS A 496 3.59 12.72 -17.34
C LYS A 496 2.52 11.88 -16.66
N LEU A 497 1.79 11.09 -17.45
CA LEU A 497 0.80 10.17 -16.92
C LEU A 497 1.50 8.92 -16.38
N ALA A 498 1.15 8.54 -15.15
CA ALA A 498 1.32 7.19 -14.66
C ALA A 498 -0.07 6.55 -14.42
N GLY A 499 -0.20 5.23 -14.53
CA GLY A 499 -1.46 4.54 -14.29
C GLY A 499 -1.31 3.04 -14.17
N TRP A 500 -2.36 2.35 -13.74
CA TRP A 500 -2.42 0.89 -13.77
C TRP A 500 -2.51 0.38 -15.21
N ASN A 501 -2.17 -0.88 -15.47
CA ASN A 501 -2.07 -1.41 -16.83
C ASN A 501 -3.37 -1.28 -17.65
N GLU A 502 -4.53 -1.23 -16.99
CA GLU A 502 -5.85 -1.01 -17.61
C GLU A 502 -5.93 0.29 -18.44
N VAL A 503 -5.07 1.28 -18.16
CA VAL A 503 -4.95 2.50 -18.98
C VAL A 503 -4.60 2.20 -20.44
N ALA A 504 -4.00 1.05 -20.75
CA ALA A 504 -3.73 0.62 -22.12
C ALA A 504 -4.97 0.02 -22.84
N HIS A 505 -6.03 -0.32 -22.11
CA HIS A 505 -7.24 -0.94 -22.70
C HIS A 505 -8.06 0.05 -23.54
N GLY A 506 -8.97 -0.48 -24.36
CA GLY A 506 -9.92 0.33 -25.13
C GLY A 506 -9.31 1.26 -26.17
N GLY A 507 -8.06 1.00 -26.59
CA GLY A 507 -7.27 1.86 -27.47
C GLY A 507 -6.25 2.74 -26.74
N GLY A 508 -6.24 2.70 -25.41
CA GLY A 508 -5.20 3.28 -24.56
C GLY A 508 -5.03 4.79 -24.66
N VAL A 509 -3.90 5.26 -24.12
CA VAL A 509 -3.39 6.62 -24.27
C VAL A 509 -2.12 6.59 -25.12
N ASP A 510 -1.62 7.77 -25.54
CA ASP A 510 -0.31 7.81 -26.20
C ASP A 510 0.78 7.25 -25.26
N PRO A 511 1.53 6.20 -25.68
CA PRO A 511 2.56 5.60 -24.86
C PRO A 511 3.76 6.52 -24.61
N THR A 512 3.90 7.59 -25.39
CA THR A 512 4.99 8.56 -25.23
C THR A 512 4.90 9.24 -23.87
N SER A 513 5.95 9.07 -23.07
CA SER A 513 6.04 9.61 -21.69
C SER A 513 4.89 9.12 -20.78
N THR A 514 4.42 7.90 -20.98
CA THR A 514 3.43 7.24 -20.12
C THR A 514 4.08 6.06 -19.41
N LEU A 515 3.88 5.98 -18.08
CA LEU A 515 4.39 4.91 -17.21
C LEU A 515 3.23 4.03 -16.74
N LEU A 516 3.32 2.72 -16.92
CA LEU A 516 2.27 1.79 -16.47
C LEU A 516 2.77 0.84 -15.36
N MET A 517 1.92 0.64 -14.36
CA MET A 517 2.12 -0.33 -13.28
C MET A 517 1.54 -1.68 -13.71
N ALA A 518 2.41 -2.66 -14.01
CA ALA A 518 2.01 -3.99 -14.49
C ALA A 518 1.84 -4.98 -13.32
N TRP A 519 0.58 -5.22 -12.93
CA TRP A 519 0.29 -5.91 -11.67
C TRP A 519 -0.09 -7.40 -11.79
N ARG A 520 -0.34 -7.93 -12.99
CA ARG A 520 -0.76 -9.34 -13.17
C ARG A 520 0.41 -10.33 -13.32
N GLY A 521 1.53 -9.92 -13.92
CA GLY A 521 2.69 -10.78 -14.11
C GLY A 521 3.74 -10.21 -15.08
N PRO A 522 4.90 -10.88 -15.22
CA PRO A 522 6.01 -10.45 -16.08
C PRO A 522 5.65 -10.33 -17.56
N GLU A 523 4.80 -11.22 -18.06
CA GLU A 523 4.39 -11.28 -19.46
C GLU A 523 3.68 -10.01 -19.91
N LEU A 524 2.75 -9.52 -19.07
CA LEU A 524 2.02 -8.28 -19.30
C LEU A 524 2.97 -7.07 -19.39
N GLY A 525 4.00 -7.04 -18.54
CA GLY A 525 5.01 -5.97 -18.61
C GLY A 525 5.75 -5.94 -19.95
N VAL A 526 6.04 -7.12 -20.52
CA VAL A 526 6.65 -7.21 -21.86
C VAL A 526 5.68 -6.77 -22.95
N GLU A 527 4.40 -7.13 -22.85
CA GLU A 527 3.35 -6.71 -23.79
C GLU A 527 3.22 -5.18 -23.81
N LEU A 528 3.07 -4.54 -22.66
CA LEU A 528 2.98 -3.08 -22.54
C LEU A 528 4.26 -2.39 -23.05
N ALA A 529 5.43 -2.95 -22.77
CA ALA A 529 6.69 -2.41 -23.29
C ALA A 529 6.79 -2.50 -24.82
N ARG A 530 6.24 -3.55 -25.44
CA ARG A 530 6.15 -3.67 -26.92
C ARG A 530 5.21 -2.63 -27.53
N GLU A 531 4.16 -2.25 -26.80
CA GLU A 531 3.26 -1.16 -27.18
C GLU A 531 3.89 0.23 -27.01
N GLY A 532 5.06 0.31 -26.36
CA GLY A 532 5.88 1.50 -26.26
C GLY A 532 5.83 2.19 -24.90
N TYR A 533 5.03 1.69 -23.95
CA TYR A 533 4.96 2.22 -22.59
C TYR A 533 6.26 1.96 -21.82
N ASP A 534 6.58 2.87 -20.90
CA ASP A 534 7.50 2.55 -19.81
C ASP A 534 6.72 1.76 -18.74
N VAL A 535 7.37 0.81 -18.08
CA VAL A 535 6.69 -0.14 -17.17
C VAL A 535 7.42 -0.26 -15.83
N VAL A 536 6.65 -0.31 -14.75
CA VAL A 536 7.08 -0.74 -13.42
C VAL A 536 6.36 -2.04 -13.08
N MET A 537 7.11 -3.05 -12.66
CA MET A 537 6.54 -4.35 -12.33
C MET A 537 6.01 -4.36 -10.89
N THR A 538 4.73 -4.67 -10.73
CA THR A 538 3.99 -4.72 -9.46
C THR A 538 3.20 -6.03 -9.30
N PRO A 539 3.75 -7.21 -9.59
CA PRO A 539 3.00 -8.48 -9.62
C PRO A 539 2.29 -8.78 -8.29
N GLY A 540 0.96 -8.87 -8.31
CA GLY A 540 0.13 -9.16 -7.13
C GLY A 540 0.48 -10.48 -6.45
N GLN A 541 0.92 -11.47 -7.24
CA GLN A 541 1.36 -12.77 -6.74
C GLN A 541 2.65 -12.73 -5.92
N ALA A 542 3.35 -11.60 -5.84
CA ALA A 542 4.65 -11.52 -5.15
C ALA A 542 4.86 -10.24 -4.33
N TYR A 543 4.41 -9.08 -4.83
CA TYR A 543 4.74 -7.75 -4.30
C TYR A 543 3.54 -6.99 -3.73
N TYR A 544 2.37 -7.61 -3.68
CA TYR A 544 1.22 -7.07 -2.94
C TYR A 544 1.33 -7.54 -1.49
N LEU A 545 1.54 -6.58 -0.61
CA LEU A 545 1.90 -6.82 0.79
C LEU A 545 0.67 -6.96 1.69
N ASP A 546 -0.53 -6.78 1.15
CA ASP A 546 -1.83 -7.04 1.78
C ASP A 546 -2.25 -8.53 1.71
N MET A 547 -1.61 -9.30 0.83
CA MET A 547 -1.86 -10.74 0.66
C MET A 547 -1.51 -11.53 1.91
N ALA A 548 -2.28 -12.58 2.19
CA ALA A 548 -1.95 -13.54 3.22
C ALA A 548 -0.62 -14.24 2.91
N GLN A 549 0.11 -14.56 3.97
CA GLN A 549 1.48 -15.10 3.86
C GLN A 549 1.51 -16.63 3.81
N ALA A 550 0.37 -17.29 3.98
CA ALA A 550 0.25 -18.74 3.93
C ALA A 550 -1.19 -19.19 3.66
N GLU A 551 -1.35 -20.48 3.34
CA GLU A 551 -2.66 -21.08 3.04
C GLU A 551 -3.56 -21.29 4.26
N ALA A 552 -2.97 -21.28 5.46
CA ALA A 552 -3.70 -21.53 6.69
C ALA A 552 -4.84 -20.53 6.88
N PHE A 553 -6.02 -21.02 7.25
CA PHE A 553 -7.21 -20.18 7.37
C PHE A 553 -7.08 -19.08 8.43
N GLN A 554 -6.34 -19.37 9.50
CA GLN A 554 -6.05 -18.41 10.57
C GLN A 554 -5.15 -17.27 10.11
N GLU A 555 -4.51 -17.40 8.95
CA GLU A 555 -3.57 -16.39 8.48
C GLU A 555 -4.31 -15.24 7.82
N PRO A 556 -4.09 -13.99 8.26
CA PRO A 556 -4.85 -12.86 7.77
C PRO A 556 -4.33 -12.34 6.44
N GLY A 557 -5.16 -11.57 5.75
CA GLY A 557 -4.81 -10.89 4.50
C GLY A 557 -5.74 -11.27 3.35
N ALA A 558 -5.45 -10.71 2.19
CA ALA A 558 -6.14 -11.03 0.95
C ALA A 558 -5.69 -12.39 0.38
N GLY A 559 -6.54 -13.03 -0.41
CA GLY A 559 -6.22 -14.30 -1.08
C GLY A 559 -6.45 -14.31 -2.59
N TRP A 560 -6.71 -13.14 -3.20
CA TRP A 560 -7.14 -13.08 -4.60
C TRP A 560 -5.99 -13.31 -5.60
N ALA A 561 -4.75 -12.93 -5.25
CA ALA A 561 -3.57 -13.21 -6.07
C ALA A 561 -2.84 -14.51 -5.67
N GLY A 562 -3.40 -15.28 -4.74
CA GLY A 562 -2.74 -16.40 -4.08
C GLY A 562 -2.10 -16.00 -2.75
N PHE A 563 -1.20 -16.83 -2.25
CA PHE A 563 -0.49 -16.62 -0.98
C PHE A 563 0.94 -16.15 -1.26
N VAL A 564 1.37 -15.14 -0.51
CA VAL A 564 2.63 -14.44 -0.77
C VAL A 564 3.54 -14.55 0.46
N PRO A 565 4.15 -15.72 0.71
CA PRO A 565 5.08 -15.89 1.82
C PRO A 565 6.36 -15.06 1.59
N PRO A 566 7.06 -14.63 2.66
CA PRO A 566 8.30 -13.89 2.56
C PRO A 566 9.36 -14.50 1.63
N GLU A 567 9.52 -15.82 1.65
CA GLU A 567 10.47 -16.52 0.77
C GLU A 567 10.08 -16.40 -0.71
N HIS A 568 8.79 -16.41 -1.03
CA HIS A 568 8.32 -16.22 -2.40
C HIS A 568 8.59 -14.78 -2.86
N THR A 569 8.20 -13.77 -2.08
CA THR A 569 8.53 -12.36 -2.36
C THR A 569 10.03 -12.17 -2.55
N TYR A 570 10.85 -12.77 -1.69
CA TYR A 570 12.30 -12.69 -1.78
C TYR A 570 12.85 -13.32 -3.04
N ASN A 571 12.40 -14.52 -3.42
CA ASN A 571 12.95 -15.24 -4.57
C ASN A 571 12.33 -14.82 -5.92
N TYR A 572 11.25 -14.03 -5.89
CA TYR A 572 10.59 -13.59 -7.11
C TYR A 572 11.50 -12.69 -7.96
N GLU A 573 11.50 -12.92 -9.28
CA GLU A 573 12.28 -12.17 -10.25
C GLU A 573 11.33 -11.52 -11.24
N ALA A 574 10.86 -10.31 -10.90
CA ALA A 574 9.86 -9.59 -11.70
C ALA A 574 10.33 -9.18 -13.10
N GLU A 575 11.64 -9.18 -13.35
CA GLU A 575 12.19 -9.03 -14.70
C GLU A 575 11.85 -10.22 -15.60
N GLY A 576 11.74 -11.44 -15.05
CA GLY A 576 11.44 -12.64 -15.83
C GLY A 576 12.33 -12.76 -17.08
N ASP A 577 11.68 -12.99 -18.22
CA ASP A 577 12.31 -13.07 -19.55
C ASP A 577 12.21 -11.75 -20.34
N PHE A 578 12.31 -10.59 -19.67
CA PHE A 578 12.25 -9.28 -20.34
C PHE A 578 13.28 -9.20 -21.49
N PRO A 579 12.86 -8.94 -22.75
CA PRO A 579 13.77 -8.92 -23.88
C PRO A 579 14.82 -7.82 -23.75
N SER A 580 16.05 -8.13 -24.18
CA SER A 580 17.20 -7.21 -24.07
C SER A 580 16.96 -5.85 -24.73
N GLU A 581 16.24 -5.84 -25.84
CA GLU A 581 15.89 -4.67 -26.65
C GLU A 581 14.80 -3.80 -26.00
N LEU A 582 14.00 -4.36 -25.09
CA LEU A 582 12.97 -3.66 -24.33
C LEU A 582 13.42 -3.33 -22.90
N LYS A 583 14.61 -3.76 -22.49
CA LYS A 583 15.07 -3.63 -21.10
C LYS A 583 15.06 -2.20 -20.56
N SER A 584 15.21 -1.19 -21.41
CA SER A 584 15.12 0.23 -21.04
C SER A 584 13.70 0.71 -20.72
N LYS A 585 12.67 -0.04 -21.14
CA LYS A 585 11.25 0.23 -20.84
C LYS A 585 10.88 -0.22 -19.43
N MET A 586 11.49 -1.29 -18.92
CA MET A 586 11.32 -1.71 -17.52
C MET A 586 12.10 -0.76 -16.60
N LYS A 587 11.41 0.14 -15.90
CA LYS A 587 12.05 1.12 -15.00
C LYS A 587 12.45 0.51 -13.67
N GLY A 588 11.72 -0.50 -13.22
CA GLY A 588 12.02 -1.23 -11.99
C GLY A 588 10.81 -1.92 -11.40
N ILE A 589 10.77 -1.98 -10.07
CA ILE A 589 9.77 -2.76 -9.31
C ILE A 589 9.18 -1.93 -8.17
N GLN A 590 7.99 -2.35 -7.71
CA GLN A 590 7.29 -1.68 -6.63
C GLN A 590 6.52 -2.67 -5.76
N ALA A 591 6.59 -2.47 -4.44
CA ALA A 591 5.68 -3.10 -3.49
C ALA A 591 4.36 -2.32 -3.43
N CYS A 592 3.23 -3.01 -3.30
CA CYS A 592 1.92 -2.37 -3.12
C CYS A 592 1.31 -2.76 -1.77
N ILE A 593 0.95 -1.76 -0.96
CA ILE A 593 0.24 -1.96 0.31
C ILE A 593 -1.18 -1.42 0.13
N TRP A 594 -2.12 -2.31 -0.20
CA TRP A 594 -3.55 -2.02 -0.14
C TRP A 594 -4.08 -2.24 1.29
N SER A 595 -5.04 -1.44 1.75
CA SER A 595 -5.34 -1.34 3.18
C SER A 595 -6.66 -1.99 3.62
N GLU A 596 -7.36 -2.77 2.78
CA GLU A 596 -8.64 -3.39 3.12
C GLU A 596 -8.55 -4.36 4.31
N HIS A 597 -7.43 -5.07 4.43
CA HIS A 597 -7.17 -6.02 5.51
C HIS A 597 -6.36 -5.43 6.68
N ILE A 598 -5.88 -4.19 6.56
CA ILE A 598 -4.97 -3.59 7.54
C ILE A 598 -5.77 -2.80 8.58
N LEU A 599 -6.37 -3.51 9.53
CA LEU A 599 -7.23 -2.90 10.56
C LEU A 599 -6.47 -2.31 11.75
N SER A 600 -5.17 -2.59 11.86
CA SER A 600 -4.33 -2.11 12.96
C SER A 600 -2.85 -2.11 12.56
N ARG A 601 -2.01 -1.44 13.37
CA ARG A 601 -0.56 -1.52 13.24
C ARG A 601 -0.02 -2.95 13.38
N GLY A 602 -0.70 -3.81 14.13
CA GLY A 602 -0.36 -5.23 14.23
C GLY A 602 -0.52 -5.94 12.89
N TYR A 603 -1.65 -5.74 12.21
CA TYR A 603 -1.87 -6.25 10.86
C TYR A 603 -0.88 -5.67 9.86
N PHE A 604 -0.63 -4.35 9.90
CA PHE A 604 0.34 -3.70 9.03
C PHE A 604 1.71 -4.35 9.20
N ASN A 605 2.20 -4.46 10.43
CA ASN A 605 3.54 -4.99 10.68
C ASN A 605 3.66 -6.48 10.36
N HIS A 606 2.60 -7.26 10.55
CA HIS A 606 2.55 -8.67 10.18
C HIS A 606 2.62 -8.85 8.67
N LEU A 607 1.77 -8.13 7.92
CA LEU A 607 1.63 -8.27 6.48
C LEU A 607 2.79 -7.59 5.72
N VAL A 608 3.22 -6.40 6.12
CA VAL A 608 4.22 -5.64 5.35
C VAL A 608 5.64 -6.13 5.60
N PHE A 609 5.98 -6.55 6.84
CA PHE A 609 7.32 -6.99 7.20
C PHE A 609 7.35 -8.50 7.44
N PRO A 610 8.32 -9.22 6.85
CA PRO A 610 9.56 -8.73 6.25
C PRO A 610 9.51 -8.51 4.73
N ARG A 611 8.33 -8.52 4.11
CA ARG A 611 8.18 -8.55 2.65
C ARG A 611 8.63 -7.26 1.96
N LEU A 612 8.40 -6.08 2.55
CA LEU A 612 8.91 -4.81 2.01
C LEU A 612 10.45 -4.80 1.89
N SER A 613 11.11 -5.30 2.94
CA SER A 613 12.54 -5.55 3.01
C SER A 613 13.03 -6.50 1.90
N ALA A 614 12.27 -7.56 1.60
CA ALA A 614 12.57 -8.50 0.52
C ALA A 614 12.41 -7.85 -0.87
N VAL A 615 11.40 -7.01 -1.07
CA VAL A 615 11.23 -6.23 -2.31
C VAL A 615 12.38 -5.25 -2.49
N ALA A 616 12.82 -4.56 -1.43
CA ALA A 616 13.98 -3.69 -1.49
C ALA A 616 15.26 -4.44 -1.89
N GLU A 617 15.47 -5.64 -1.35
CA GLU A 617 16.59 -6.50 -1.76
C GLU A 617 16.47 -6.93 -3.23
N ALA A 618 15.29 -7.31 -3.71
CA ALA A 618 15.06 -7.63 -5.11
C ALA A 618 15.26 -6.41 -6.04
N ALA A 619 14.98 -5.20 -5.56
CA ALA A 619 15.09 -3.95 -6.32
C ALA A 619 16.54 -3.46 -6.47
N TRP A 620 17.43 -3.88 -5.56
CA TRP A 620 18.79 -3.39 -5.45
C TRP A 620 19.85 -4.46 -5.73
N THR A 621 19.75 -5.62 -5.07
CA THR A 621 20.77 -6.68 -5.10
C THR A 621 20.72 -7.45 -6.43
N PRO A 622 21.88 -7.67 -7.09
CA PRO A 622 21.93 -8.56 -8.24
C PRO A 622 21.43 -9.96 -7.88
N LYS A 623 20.63 -10.59 -8.77
CA LYS A 623 20.05 -11.93 -8.55
C LYS A 623 21.07 -12.96 -8.05
N ALA A 624 22.27 -12.98 -8.64
CA ALA A 624 23.33 -13.92 -8.28
C ALA A 624 23.86 -13.76 -6.84
N ASN A 625 23.62 -12.62 -6.20
CA ASN A 625 24.09 -12.33 -4.85
C ASN A 625 23.00 -12.54 -3.79
N LYS A 626 21.75 -12.82 -4.16
CA LYS A 626 20.66 -13.08 -3.21
C LYS A 626 20.92 -14.38 -2.43
N ASN A 627 20.67 -14.34 -1.12
CA ASN A 627 20.80 -15.47 -0.21
C ASN A 627 19.75 -15.38 0.90
N TRP A 628 18.74 -16.25 0.82
CA TRP A 628 17.58 -16.25 1.72
C TRP A 628 17.93 -16.39 3.21
N LEU A 629 18.88 -17.27 3.55
CA LEU A 629 19.28 -17.49 4.94
C LEU A 629 20.05 -16.29 5.50
N ARG A 630 20.85 -15.61 4.66
CA ARG A 630 21.52 -14.36 5.07
C ARG A 630 20.50 -13.26 5.28
N PHE A 631 19.55 -13.11 4.36
CA PHE A 631 18.44 -12.17 4.51
C PHE A 631 17.72 -12.39 5.84
N ALA A 632 17.33 -13.63 6.16
CA ALA A 632 16.68 -13.97 7.43
C ALA A 632 17.53 -13.63 8.68
N ALA A 633 18.86 -13.72 8.59
CA ALA A 633 19.77 -13.38 9.70
C ALA A 633 19.80 -11.87 9.99
N ILE A 634 19.68 -11.06 8.93
CA ILE A 634 19.77 -9.59 8.96
C ILE A 634 18.42 -8.97 9.24
N GLU A 635 17.33 -9.50 8.69
CA GLU A 635 16.02 -8.87 8.65
C GLU A 635 15.48 -8.44 10.02
N SER A 636 15.71 -9.25 11.06
CA SER A 636 15.35 -8.89 12.46
C SER A 636 15.98 -7.59 12.99
N LEU A 637 16.97 -7.04 12.29
CA LEU A 637 17.61 -5.76 12.61
C LEU A 637 16.88 -4.56 11.99
N ASN A 638 16.03 -4.77 10.99
CA ASN A 638 15.33 -3.68 10.31
C ASN A 638 14.20 -3.11 11.16
N PRO A 639 13.91 -1.80 11.00
CA PRO A 639 12.80 -1.14 11.66
C PRO A 639 11.45 -1.60 11.08
N ARG A 640 10.39 -1.41 11.86
CA ARG A 640 8.98 -1.63 11.46
C ARG A 640 8.15 -0.38 11.82
N LEU A 641 6.93 -0.30 11.32
CA LEU A 641 6.03 0.84 11.53
C LEU A 641 5.62 1.00 13.01
#